data_AF-A0A084G993-F1
#
_entry.id   AF-A0A084G993-F1
#
_cell.length_a   1.000
_cell.length_b   1.000
_cell.length_c   1.000
_cell.angle_alpha   90.00
_cell.angle_beta   90.00
_cell.angle_gamma   90.00
#
_symmetry.space_group_name_H-M   'P 1'
#
loop_
_entity.id
_entity.type
_entity.pdbx_description
1 polymer ?
#
loop_
_entity_poly.entity_id
_entity_poly.type
_entity_poly.pdbx_seq_one_letter_code
_entity_poly.pdbx_strand_id
1 'polypeptide(L)'
;MAKGPPCPANEKTPMKRVVGYFESSGKPRRRCHTVEPEDIPIGVYTHINYAHAHIDPESFRIFLARLRDVSLYRDVTGLKKRNKNLKVFISIGGWAFTGPGLTRETFSRLATDPDKQRVFFSSLVFFMSTYDFDGVDIDWEYPGAPNRGGRPEDFENMPVFIANLRKASQSSGTGRTGVSVVLPVAYWYLQHFDIKNIAPYVDFFNVMSYDLHGTWDKTSKWAGPYLNSHTNLTEITEHLGLLWRDDIDPAKVNMGLAFYTRHLTAASLDCMEPGCIYDIAEIMDLAEQPGPAAVLDPEAAAKILQRGRQWVTYDDETTWHLKLTRARELCLGGVTVWAVSQDVSSGRFSRELQAATGYSSPGSAEYDMGNGEMLQTAVGETLTDQCRWSGCGKECPNGYLAVPRREGSRMKGVMRDPTGCIGGQTSVFCCPADRNMPWCIWSDFNNGRCGKENQSQCPSGWSEIGSHSLACRSNSHWQVACCAATGDFTDLSIRNYAACSWQGTPPKCSFDKGTDSACNNADGRQYLMDSYGGSGGAQCSGADDSESPRAYCCDVDSQSHADWGDSAGLAQASPARRQSSDFATATGTQFTIDGETGYFAGSNSYWISFLTNDADVDLVMDHFSSSGLKIFRVWGFNDVNSESNQVWYQLLSASGSRINTGANGLQRLDAVVASAEKYGVKLIINFVNYWDDYGGMNAYVKAFGGTKAGWYTNDKAQTQYRAYIAALVSRYKDSKAVFAWELANEPRCQGCQTDVIYNWAKATSEYVKSLDPNHMVTLGDEGFGIAGGTSYPFQFSEGVDFAKNLAIETLDFGTFHMYPESWSVDSTNFPIEWIKAHGAACVAAGKPCLLEEYGMTTNHCGTEAPWQKASRTTEGVAGDQFWQWGDQLSSGQTHNDGHTIYYNSADFKCLVTDHVAAIKSGN
;
A
#
# COMPACT_ATOMS: atom_id res chain seq x y z
N MET A 1 -30.66 -35.86 -25.40
CA MET A 1 -29.76 -34.77 -24.99
C MET A 1 -30.56 -33.78 -24.17
N ALA A 2 -30.16 -33.51 -22.92
CA ALA A 2 -30.74 -32.39 -22.17
C ALA A 2 -30.31 -31.10 -22.88
N LYS A 3 -31.24 -30.43 -23.57
CA LYS A 3 -30.98 -29.09 -24.11
C LYS A 3 -30.91 -28.16 -22.90
N GLY A 4 -29.82 -27.41 -22.75
CA GLY A 4 -29.75 -26.35 -21.73
C GLY A 4 -30.93 -25.38 -21.88
N PRO A 5 -31.30 -24.63 -20.83
CA PRO A 5 -32.42 -23.71 -20.89
C PRO A 5 -32.16 -22.66 -21.99
N PRO A 6 -33.09 -22.45 -22.94
CA PRO A 6 -32.89 -21.47 -24.01
C PRO A 6 -32.87 -20.05 -23.43
N CYS A 7 -31.84 -19.28 -23.76
CA CYS A 7 -31.75 -17.87 -23.38
C CYS A 7 -32.42 -16.95 -24.41
N PRO A 8 -33.21 -15.95 -23.99
CA PRO A 8 -33.65 -14.87 -24.89
C PRO A 8 -32.54 -13.83 -25.20
N ALA A 9 -31.27 -14.13 -24.85
CA ALA A 9 -30.15 -13.23 -25.08
C ALA A 9 -29.89 -13.04 -26.58
N ASN A 10 -29.74 -11.78 -27.01
CA ASN A 10 -29.38 -11.48 -28.39
C ASN A 10 -27.87 -11.71 -28.62
N GLU A 11 -27.45 -11.94 -29.86
CA GLU A 11 -26.01 -12.10 -30.21
C GLU A 11 -25.14 -10.90 -29.76
N LYS A 12 -25.76 -9.74 -29.55
CA LYS A 12 -25.12 -8.50 -29.12
C LYS A 12 -24.98 -8.35 -27.60
N THR A 13 -25.48 -9.30 -26.80
CA THR A 13 -25.45 -9.19 -25.34
C THR A 13 -24.01 -9.39 -24.85
N PRO A 14 -23.40 -8.41 -24.16
CA PRO A 14 -22.07 -8.57 -23.59
C PRO A 14 -21.99 -9.76 -22.64
N MET A 15 -20.89 -10.51 -22.68
CA MET A 15 -20.62 -11.53 -21.67
C MET A 15 -20.44 -10.89 -20.30
N LYS A 16 -21.05 -11.49 -19.27
CA LYS A 16 -20.97 -10.98 -17.89
C LYS A 16 -19.63 -11.27 -17.22
N ARG A 17 -18.97 -12.35 -17.64
CA ARG A 17 -17.68 -12.79 -17.10
C ARG A 17 -16.72 -13.15 -18.24
N VAL A 18 -15.51 -12.60 -18.15
CA VAL A 18 -14.36 -12.96 -18.99
C VAL A 18 -13.19 -13.21 -18.05
N VAL A 19 -12.76 -14.48 -17.97
CA VAL A 19 -11.69 -14.93 -17.07
C VAL A 19 -10.45 -15.24 -17.90
N GLY A 20 -9.28 -14.75 -17.49
CA GLY A 20 -8.01 -15.06 -18.15
C GLY A 20 -7.01 -15.73 -17.22
N TYR A 21 -6.41 -16.85 -17.64
CA TYR A 21 -5.31 -17.45 -16.89
C TYR A 21 -3.98 -16.82 -17.26
N PHE A 22 -3.18 -16.40 -16.26
CA PHE A 22 -1.81 -15.93 -16.45
C PHE A 22 -0.83 -17.00 -15.94
N GLU A 23 -0.21 -17.74 -16.86
CA GLU A 23 0.69 -18.84 -16.52
C GLU A 23 2.16 -18.38 -16.39
N SER A 24 2.76 -18.56 -15.20
CA SER A 24 4.17 -18.19 -14.95
C SER A 24 5.20 -19.18 -15.55
N SER A 25 4.77 -20.41 -15.88
CA SER A 25 5.62 -21.44 -16.47
C SER A 25 6.08 -21.15 -17.90
N GLY A 26 5.45 -20.19 -18.60
CA GLY A 26 5.79 -19.81 -19.96
C GLY A 26 7.11 -19.03 -20.11
N LYS A 27 7.58 -18.33 -19.06
CA LYS A 27 8.76 -17.45 -19.13
C LYS A 27 10.08 -18.13 -19.54
N PRO A 28 10.45 -19.33 -19.05
CA PRO A 28 11.73 -19.95 -19.43
C PRO A 28 11.73 -20.58 -20.83
N ARG A 29 10.57 -20.77 -21.48
CA ARG A 29 10.47 -21.46 -22.77
C ARG A 29 10.50 -20.51 -23.98
N ARG A 30 10.40 -19.20 -23.78
CA ARG A 30 10.25 -18.22 -24.89
C ARG A 30 11.40 -17.22 -24.96
N ARG A 31 12.02 -17.09 -26.14
CA ARG A 31 13.01 -16.04 -26.47
C ARG A 31 12.39 -14.79 -27.13
N CYS A 32 11.15 -14.89 -27.63
CA CYS A 32 10.39 -13.83 -28.32
C CYS A 32 8.92 -13.85 -27.87
N HIS A 33 8.21 -12.71 -28.00
CA HIS A 33 6.78 -12.57 -27.64
C HIS A 33 6.44 -13.01 -26.20
N THR A 34 7.31 -12.67 -25.26
CA THR A 34 7.00 -12.78 -23.82
C THR A 34 5.95 -11.74 -23.47
N VAL A 35 4.83 -12.20 -22.90
CA VAL A 35 3.77 -11.35 -22.35
C VAL A 35 4.05 -11.17 -20.86
N GLU A 36 4.30 -9.94 -20.46
CA GLU A 36 4.40 -9.54 -19.07
C GLU A 36 3.02 -9.09 -18.54
N PRO A 37 2.79 -9.05 -17.21
CA PRO A 37 1.53 -8.58 -16.66
C PRO A 37 1.11 -7.20 -17.20
N GLU A 38 2.07 -6.32 -17.46
CA GLU A 38 1.82 -4.97 -17.98
C GLU A 38 1.25 -4.95 -19.40
N ASP A 39 1.52 -6.00 -20.20
CA ASP A 39 1.10 -6.15 -21.59
C ASP A 39 -0.38 -6.58 -21.71
N ILE A 40 -1.01 -7.00 -20.61
CA ILE A 40 -2.42 -7.39 -20.59
C ILE A 40 -3.31 -6.15 -20.82
N PRO A 41 -4.11 -6.11 -21.91
CA PRO A 41 -4.97 -4.97 -22.20
C PRO A 41 -5.99 -4.70 -21.10
N ILE A 42 -6.22 -3.41 -20.82
CA ILE A 42 -7.07 -2.98 -19.71
C ILE A 42 -8.53 -3.07 -20.17
N GLY A 43 -9.39 -3.60 -19.30
CA GLY A 43 -10.84 -3.64 -19.57
C GLY A 43 -11.33 -4.86 -20.34
N VAL A 44 -10.43 -5.77 -20.76
CA VAL A 44 -10.80 -7.04 -21.42
C VAL A 44 -11.32 -8.08 -20.42
N TYR A 45 -10.67 -8.19 -19.26
CA TYR A 45 -10.94 -9.25 -18.30
C TYR A 45 -11.73 -8.75 -17.10
N THR A 46 -12.73 -9.52 -16.68
CA THR A 46 -13.40 -9.37 -15.36
C THR A 46 -12.57 -10.00 -14.25
N HIS A 47 -11.91 -11.12 -14.55
CA HIS A 47 -11.11 -11.88 -13.62
C HIS A 47 -9.80 -12.30 -14.29
N ILE A 48 -8.70 -12.26 -13.55
CA ILE A 48 -7.44 -12.91 -13.95
C ILE A 48 -7.09 -13.96 -12.89
N ASN A 49 -6.87 -15.20 -13.31
CA ASN A 49 -6.41 -16.29 -12.46
C ASN A 49 -4.90 -16.46 -12.65
N TYR A 50 -4.11 -16.17 -11.62
CA TYR A 50 -2.67 -16.44 -11.66
C TYR A 50 -2.41 -17.94 -11.51
N ALA A 51 -1.76 -18.54 -12.51
CA ALA A 51 -1.44 -19.96 -12.58
C ALA A 51 0.08 -20.19 -12.46
N HIS A 52 0.62 -20.88 -11.45
CA HIS A 52 -0.05 -21.52 -10.31
C HIS A 52 0.74 -21.29 -9.01
N ALA A 53 0.06 -21.43 -7.87
CA ALA A 53 0.67 -21.79 -6.60
C ALA A 53 0.43 -23.27 -6.29
N HIS A 54 1.24 -23.85 -5.40
CA HIS A 54 1.20 -25.28 -5.08
C HIS A 54 0.99 -25.51 -3.57
N ILE A 55 0.65 -26.74 -3.19
CA ILE A 55 0.48 -27.17 -1.80
C ILE A 55 1.61 -28.12 -1.42
N ASP A 56 2.33 -27.79 -0.35
CA ASP A 56 3.46 -28.58 0.12
C ASP A 56 2.95 -29.93 0.64
N PRO A 57 3.46 -31.08 0.12
CA PRO A 57 2.90 -32.40 0.40
C PRO A 57 3.12 -32.90 1.85
N GLU A 58 3.99 -32.23 2.61
CA GLU A 58 4.29 -32.58 4.00
C GLU A 58 3.54 -31.68 4.98
N SER A 59 3.66 -30.36 4.81
CA SER A 59 3.10 -29.35 5.72
C SER A 59 1.68 -28.91 5.34
N PHE A 60 1.22 -29.17 4.12
CA PHE A 60 -0.07 -28.72 3.57
C PHE A 60 -0.23 -27.20 3.53
N ARG A 61 0.87 -26.44 3.62
CA ARG A 61 0.85 -24.99 3.40
C ARG A 61 0.95 -24.67 1.91
N ILE A 62 0.35 -23.56 1.51
CA ILE A 62 0.62 -22.99 0.20
C ILE A 62 2.11 -22.61 0.09
N PHE A 63 2.74 -22.94 -1.04
CA PHE A 63 4.12 -22.57 -1.33
C PHE A 63 4.27 -22.08 -2.76
N LEU A 64 5.35 -21.32 -2.97
CA LEU A 64 5.71 -20.74 -4.26
C LEU A 64 6.06 -21.86 -5.24
N ALA A 65 5.40 -21.89 -6.40
CA ALA A 65 5.83 -22.78 -7.47
C ALA A 65 7.27 -22.42 -7.90
N ARG A 66 7.62 -21.11 -7.92
CA ARG A 66 8.98 -20.60 -8.17
C ARG A 66 9.26 -19.33 -7.37
N LEU A 67 10.51 -19.13 -6.94
CA LEU A 67 10.94 -17.91 -6.22
C LEU A 67 10.71 -16.61 -7.02
N ARG A 68 10.77 -16.67 -8.35
CA ARG A 68 10.53 -15.52 -9.24
C ARG A 68 9.06 -15.12 -9.37
N ASP A 69 8.13 -15.96 -8.92
CA ASP A 69 6.70 -15.67 -9.01
C ASP A 69 6.27 -14.58 -8.00
N VAL A 70 7.07 -14.34 -6.95
CA VAL A 70 6.76 -13.35 -5.91
C VAL A 70 6.55 -11.93 -6.48
N SER A 71 7.37 -11.50 -7.45
CA SER A 71 7.17 -10.21 -8.10
C SER A 71 5.95 -10.23 -9.01
N LEU A 72 5.80 -11.30 -9.80
CA LEU A 72 4.70 -11.45 -10.75
C LEU A 72 3.33 -11.52 -10.09
N TYR A 73 3.20 -12.08 -8.89
CA TYR A 73 1.94 -12.03 -8.14
C TYR A 73 1.50 -10.58 -7.91
N ARG A 74 2.43 -9.72 -7.48
CA ARG A 74 2.16 -8.30 -7.22
C ARG A 74 1.91 -7.51 -8.50
N ASP A 75 2.59 -7.85 -9.58
CA ASP A 75 2.42 -7.19 -10.87
C ASP A 75 1.03 -7.48 -11.45
N VAL A 76 0.57 -8.74 -11.38
CA VAL A 76 -0.77 -9.14 -11.85
C VAL A 76 -1.87 -8.60 -10.94
N THR A 77 -1.75 -8.68 -9.61
CA THR A 77 -2.74 -8.05 -8.70
C THR A 77 -2.73 -6.52 -8.80
N GLY A 78 -1.58 -5.94 -9.14
CA GLY A 78 -1.42 -4.52 -9.43
C GLY A 78 -2.24 -4.01 -10.62
N LEU A 79 -2.69 -4.88 -11.54
CA LEU A 79 -3.56 -4.50 -12.66
C LEU A 79 -4.89 -3.91 -12.20
N LYS A 80 -5.36 -4.26 -11.00
CA LYS A 80 -6.56 -3.68 -10.37
C LYS A 80 -6.46 -2.17 -10.17
N LYS A 81 -5.24 -1.61 -10.13
CA LYS A 81 -5.02 -0.15 -10.06
C LYS A 81 -5.53 0.56 -11.32
N ARG A 82 -5.41 -0.08 -12.48
CA ARG A 82 -5.82 0.43 -13.80
C ARG A 82 -7.21 -0.06 -14.24
N ASN A 83 -7.72 -1.13 -13.64
CA ASN A 83 -9.06 -1.66 -13.84
C ASN A 83 -9.70 -1.97 -12.47
N LYS A 84 -10.42 -1.01 -11.89
CA LYS A 84 -10.97 -1.13 -10.52
C LYS A 84 -11.98 -2.26 -10.35
N ASN A 85 -12.61 -2.70 -11.44
CA ASN A 85 -13.56 -3.82 -11.43
C ASN A 85 -12.90 -5.19 -11.68
N LEU A 86 -11.60 -5.23 -12.00
CA LEU A 86 -10.86 -6.48 -12.14
C LEU A 86 -10.75 -7.18 -10.79
N LYS A 87 -11.02 -8.49 -10.80
CA LYS A 87 -10.68 -9.40 -9.70
C LYS A 87 -9.50 -10.27 -10.09
N VAL A 88 -8.59 -10.54 -9.16
CA VAL A 88 -7.43 -11.39 -9.42
C VAL A 88 -7.42 -12.55 -8.43
N PHE A 89 -7.54 -13.77 -8.92
CA PHE A 89 -7.53 -14.98 -8.10
C PHE A 89 -6.19 -15.71 -8.21
N ILE A 90 -5.79 -16.40 -7.15
CA ILE A 90 -4.68 -17.36 -7.22
C ILE A 90 -5.22 -18.74 -7.58
N SER A 91 -4.73 -19.33 -8.67
CA SER A 91 -5.01 -20.72 -9.03
C SER A 91 -4.05 -21.67 -8.35
N ILE A 92 -4.58 -22.71 -7.70
CA ILE A 92 -3.82 -23.71 -6.96
C ILE A 92 -3.98 -25.06 -7.63
N GLY A 93 -2.86 -25.66 -8.03
CA GLY A 93 -2.82 -27.00 -8.64
C GLY A 93 -2.28 -27.01 -10.06
N GLY A 94 -3.09 -27.51 -10.99
CA GLY A 94 -2.77 -27.67 -12.41
C GLY A 94 -2.09 -28.99 -12.78
N TRP A 95 -2.03 -29.27 -14.08
CA TRP A 95 -1.58 -30.56 -14.64
C TRP A 95 -0.20 -31.03 -14.16
N ALA A 96 0.75 -30.13 -13.92
CA ALA A 96 2.07 -30.53 -13.43
C ALA A 96 2.03 -30.99 -11.96
N PHE A 97 1.16 -30.39 -11.13
CA PHE A 97 1.08 -30.61 -9.70
C PHE A 97 0.51 -32.00 -9.36
N THR A 98 -0.51 -32.45 -10.10
CA THR A 98 -1.11 -33.79 -9.98
C THR A 98 -0.49 -34.82 -10.93
N GLY A 99 0.61 -34.46 -11.60
CA GLY A 99 1.41 -35.39 -12.39
C GLY A 99 2.27 -36.33 -11.53
N PRO A 100 3.06 -37.22 -12.13
CA PRO A 100 4.00 -38.07 -11.39
C PRO A 100 4.98 -37.24 -10.54
N GLY A 101 5.00 -37.47 -9.23
CA GLY A 101 5.87 -36.73 -8.30
C GLY A 101 5.35 -36.74 -6.86
N LEU A 102 6.05 -36.02 -5.98
CA LEU A 102 5.74 -35.94 -4.53
C LEU A 102 4.38 -35.29 -4.24
N THR A 103 3.91 -34.42 -5.13
CA THR A 103 2.67 -33.64 -4.97
C THR A 103 1.42 -34.36 -5.49
N ARG A 104 1.59 -35.50 -6.15
CA ARG A 104 0.54 -36.21 -6.89
C ARG A 104 -0.72 -36.49 -6.06
N GLU A 105 -0.55 -36.90 -4.80
CA GLU A 105 -1.67 -37.26 -3.92
C GLU A 105 -2.08 -36.13 -2.97
N THR A 106 -1.48 -34.93 -3.08
CA THR A 106 -1.64 -33.88 -2.08
C THR A 106 -3.08 -33.41 -1.95
N PHE A 107 -3.80 -33.21 -3.06
CA PHE A 107 -5.20 -32.81 -3.01
C PHE A 107 -6.09 -33.85 -2.34
N SER A 108 -5.97 -35.12 -2.72
CA SER A 108 -6.76 -36.21 -2.12
C SER A 108 -6.50 -36.30 -0.61
N ARG A 109 -5.24 -36.25 -0.19
CA ARG A 109 -4.86 -36.23 1.24
C ARG A 109 -5.39 -34.99 1.98
N LEU A 110 -5.36 -33.82 1.34
CA LEU A 110 -5.87 -32.58 1.90
C LEU A 110 -7.40 -32.63 2.08
N ALA A 111 -8.13 -33.08 1.06
CA ALA A 111 -9.59 -33.14 1.08
C ALA A 111 -10.11 -34.07 2.19
N THR A 112 -9.39 -35.15 2.51
CA THR A 112 -9.80 -36.14 3.52
C THR A 112 -9.61 -35.70 4.99
N ASP A 113 -8.81 -34.67 5.26
CA ASP A 113 -8.31 -34.42 6.63
C ASP A 113 -8.58 -32.96 7.08
N PRO A 114 -9.48 -32.74 8.05
CA PRO A 114 -9.79 -31.40 8.57
C PRO A 114 -8.60 -30.64 9.17
N ASP A 115 -7.62 -31.32 9.75
CA ASP A 115 -6.43 -30.65 10.32
C ASP A 115 -5.53 -30.11 9.21
N LYS A 116 -5.35 -30.88 8.14
CA LYS A 116 -4.63 -30.44 6.95
C LYS A 116 -5.35 -29.28 6.25
N GLN A 117 -6.68 -29.37 6.16
CA GLN A 117 -7.52 -28.29 5.64
C GLN A 117 -7.31 -26.99 6.42
N ARG A 118 -7.30 -27.05 7.76
CA ARG A 118 -7.07 -25.89 8.63
C ARG A 118 -5.71 -25.24 8.36
N VAL A 119 -4.65 -26.04 8.23
CA VAL A 119 -3.30 -25.52 7.92
C VAL A 119 -3.27 -24.86 6.55
N PHE A 120 -3.84 -25.53 5.56
CA PHE A 120 -3.95 -25.01 4.20
C PHE A 120 -4.72 -23.69 4.16
N PHE A 121 -5.93 -23.64 4.71
CA PHE A 121 -6.78 -22.43 4.70
C PHE A 121 -6.12 -21.25 5.39
N SER A 122 -5.50 -21.45 6.56
CA SER A 122 -4.77 -20.38 7.25
C SER A 122 -3.62 -19.85 6.39
N SER A 123 -2.84 -20.76 5.76
CA SER A 123 -1.74 -20.36 4.88
C SER A 123 -2.22 -19.65 3.61
N LEU A 124 -3.36 -20.08 3.05
CA LEU A 124 -3.98 -19.51 1.86
C LEU A 124 -4.52 -18.10 2.12
N VAL A 125 -5.26 -17.90 3.21
CA VAL A 125 -5.77 -16.58 3.61
C VAL A 125 -4.62 -15.59 3.81
N PHE A 126 -3.55 -16.04 4.47
CA PHE A 126 -2.34 -15.24 4.63
C PHE A 126 -1.73 -14.90 3.26
N PHE A 127 -1.53 -15.89 2.39
CA PHE A 127 -0.96 -15.70 1.05
C PHE A 127 -1.78 -14.74 0.18
N MET A 128 -3.10 -14.90 0.14
CA MET A 128 -4.00 -13.99 -0.59
C MET A 128 -3.89 -12.56 -0.07
N SER A 129 -3.77 -12.37 1.25
CA SER A 129 -3.60 -11.05 1.86
C SER A 129 -2.23 -10.45 1.58
N THR A 130 -1.16 -11.25 1.60
CA THR A 130 0.23 -10.81 1.32
C THR A 130 0.41 -10.29 -0.11
N TYR A 131 -0.27 -10.91 -1.08
CA TYR A 131 -0.09 -10.60 -2.49
C TYR A 131 -1.29 -9.89 -3.14
N ASP A 132 -2.31 -9.56 -2.35
CA ASP A 132 -3.54 -8.87 -2.75
C ASP A 132 -4.41 -9.61 -3.79
N PHE A 133 -4.56 -10.93 -3.61
CA PHE A 133 -5.55 -11.71 -4.37
C PHE A 133 -6.96 -11.50 -3.81
N ASP A 134 -7.98 -11.45 -4.67
CA ASP A 134 -9.38 -11.27 -4.28
C ASP A 134 -10.12 -12.60 -4.02
N GLY A 135 -9.48 -13.73 -4.37
CA GLY A 135 -10.04 -15.06 -4.24
C GLY A 135 -9.07 -16.15 -4.67
N VAL A 136 -9.58 -17.39 -4.68
CA VAL A 136 -8.84 -18.61 -5.02
C VAL A 136 -9.57 -19.41 -6.09
N ASP A 137 -8.82 -20.00 -7.00
CA ASP A 137 -9.28 -20.96 -8.00
C ASP A 137 -8.66 -22.34 -7.68
N ILE A 138 -9.48 -23.37 -7.58
CA ILE A 138 -9.01 -24.74 -7.30
C ILE A 138 -8.95 -25.52 -8.61
N ASP A 139 -7.73 -25.86 -9.01
CA ASP A 139 -7.43 -26.62 -10.22
C ASP A 139 -6.88 -28.01 -9.89
N TRP A 140 -7.76 -28.87 -9.36
CA TRP A 140 -7.44 -30.25 -9.03
C TRP A 140 -7.69 -31.16 -10.23
N GLU A 141 -6.60 -31.63 -10.86
CA GLU A 141 -6.66 -32.50 -12.04
C GLU A 141 -6.22 -33.97 -11.76
N TYR A 142 -7.05 -34.91 -11.31
CA TYR A 142 -8.48 -34.82 -11.03
C TYR A 142 -8.83 -35.67 -9.81
N PRO A 143 -9.86 -35.29 -9.01
CA PRO A 143 -10.40 -36.14 -7.96
C PRO A 143 -10.81 -37.50 -8.53
N GLY A 144 -10.68 -38.57 -7.74
CA GLY A 144 -11.14 -39.91 -8.15
C GLY A 144 -10.30 -40.62 -9.22
N ALA A 145 -9.44 -39.90 -9.96
CA ALA A 145 -8.65 -40.43 -11.06
C ALA A 145 -7.31 -41.04 -10.58
N PRO A 146 -7.13 -42.38 -10.57
CA PRO A 146 -5.93 -42.99 -9.98
C PRO A 146 -4.64 -42.65 -10.74
N ASN A 147 -4.73 -42.44 -12.05
CA ASN A 147 -3.60 -42.01 -12.89
C ASN A 147 -3.10 -40.59 -12.54
N ARG A 148 -3.85 -39.85 -11.72
CA ARG A 148 -3.56 -38.50 -11.24
C ARG A 148 -3.44 -38.39 -9.72
N GLY A 149 -3.45 -39.53 -9.00
CA GLY A 149 -3.35 -39.55 -7.53
C GLY A 149 -4.68 -39.37 -6.79
N GLY A 150 -5.80 -39.33 -7.52
CA GLY A 150 -7.13 -39.32 -6.93
C GLY A 150 -7.56 -40.70 -6.41
N ARG A 151 -8.52 -40.70 -5.47
CA ARG A 151 -9.12 -41.87 -4.82
C ARG A 151 -10.64 -41.78 -4.89
N PRO A 152 -11.38 -42.91 -4.90
CA PRO A 152 -12.84 -42.90 -5.04
C PRO A 152 -13.56 -41.99 -4.03
N GLU A 153 -13.03 -41.87 -2.82
CA GLU A 153 -13.59 -41.05 -1.73
C GLU A 153 -13.53 -39.55 -2.03
N ASP A 154 -12.72 -39.11 -3.00
CA ASP A 154 -12.61 -37.71 -3.38
C ASP A 154 -13.95 -37.13 -3.87
N PHE A 155 -14.83 -37.97 -4.43
CA PHE A 155 -16.19 -37.57 -4.86
C PHE A 155 -16.99 -36.95 -3.70
N GLU A 156 -16.93 -37.56 -2.52
CA GLU A 156 -17.62 -37.08 -1.32
C GLU A 156 -16.81 -36.01 -0.56
N ASN A 157 -15.47 -36.12 -0.59
CA ASN A 157 -14.60 -35.22 0.17
C ASN A 157 -14.45 -33.83 -0.48
N MET A 158 -14.49 -33.73 -1.81
CA MET A 158 -14.30 -32.46 -2.51
C MET A 158 -15.38 -31.42 -2.15
N PRO A 159 -16.69 -31.72 -2.17
CA PRO A 159 -17.72 -30.79 -1.72
C PRO A 159 -17.48 -30.26 -0.30
N VAL A 160 -17.08 -31.14 0.64
CA VAL A 160 -16.79 -30.78 2.03
C VAL A 160 -15.59 -29.85 2.11
N PHE A 161 -14.51 -30.16 1.37
CA PHE A 161 -13.32 -29.32 1.27
C PHE A 161 -13.66 -27.91 0.73
N ILE A 162 -14.43 -27.81 -0.36
CA ILE A 162 -14.80 -26.51 -0.94
C ILE A 162 -15.75 -25.73 -0.02
N ALA A 163 -16.68 -26.41 0.66
CA ALA A 163 -17.55 -25.78 1.66
C ALA A 163 -16.73 -25.17 2.82
N ASN A 164 -15.77 -25.93 3.34
CA ASN A 164 -14.89 -25.45 4.41
C ASN A 164 -13.96 -24.33 3.93
N LEU A 165 -13.46 -24.40 2.69
CA LEU A 165 -12.67 -23.34 2.08
C LEU A 165 -13.47 -22.04 1.98
N ARG A 166 -14.70 -22.10 1.48
CA ARG A 166 -15.59 -20.92 1.42
C ARG A 166 -15.83 -20.33 2.80
N LYS A 167 -16.12 -21.18 3.80
CA LYS A 167 -16.32 -20.75 5.18
C LYS A 167 -15.07 -20.06 5.74
N ALA A 168 -13.89 -20.65 5.58
CA ALA A 168 -12.64 -20.08 6.06
C ALA A 168 -12.33 -18.73 5.40
N SER A 169 -12.58 -18.63 4.09
CA SER A 169 -12.42 -17.39 3.34
C SER A 169 -13.37 -16.28 3.84
N GLN A 170 -14.66 -16.59 4.08
CA GLN A 170 -15.63 -15.65 4.64
C GLN A 170 -15.32 -15.24 6.09
N SER A 171 -14.89 -16.18 6.94
CA SER A 171 -14.56 -15.91 8.35
C SER A 171 -13.26 -15.14 8.54
N SER A 172 -12.45 -14.95 7.49
CA SER A 172 -11.17 -14.22 7.58
C SER A 172 -11.31 -12.71 7.84
N GLY A 173 -12.49 -12.12 7.59
CA GLY A 173 -12.71 -10.68 7.72
C GLY A 173 -12.00 -9.81 6.66
N THR A 174 -11.29 -10.43 5.71
CA THR A 174 -10.48 -9.71 4.70
C THR A 174 -11.27 -9.16 3.52
N GLY A 175 -12.53 -9.57 3.35
CA GLY A 175 -13.33 -9.27 2.16
C GLY A 175 -12.92 -10.06 0.90
N ARG A 176 -11.86 -10.87 0.95
CA ARG A 176 -11.33 -11.68 -0.17
C ARG A 176 -11.99 -13.04 -0.24
N THR A 177 -13.27 -13.04 -0.63
CA THR A 177 -14.14 -14.21 -0.49
C THR A 177 -14.28 -15.07 -1.74
N GLY A 178 -13.64 -14.70 -2.85
CA GLY A 178 -13.82 -15.35 -4.15
C GLY A 178 -13.37 -16.82 -4.16
N VAL A 179 -14.19 -17.71 -4.71
CA VAL A 179 -13.89 -19.15 -4.88
C VAL A 179 -14.38 -19.63 -6.23
N SER A 180 -13.49 -20.14 -7.07
CA SER A 180 -13.83 -20.86 -8.31
C SER A 180 -13.19 -22.25 -8.34
N VAL A 181 -13.74 -23.11 -9.19
CA VAL A 181 -13.24 -24.49 -9.40
C VAL A 181 -13.11 -24.75 -10.89
N VAL A 182 -12.02 -25.40 -11.28
CA VAL A 182 -11.81 -25.87 -12.65
C VAL A 182 -12.49 -27.21 -12.86
N LEU A 183 -13.23 -27.36 -13.96
CA LEU A 183 -13.89 -28.61 -14.34
C LEU A 183 -13.33 -29.13 -15.66
N PRO A 184 -13.07 -30.44 -15.79
CA PRO A 184 -12.81 -31.05 -17.09
C PRO A 184 -14.10 -31.09 -17.92
N VAL A 185 -13.99 -30.97 -19.23
CA VAL A 185 -15.14 -31.18 -20.14
C VAL A 185 -15.39 -32.66 -20.42
N ALA A 186 -14.34 -33.49 -20.39
CA ALA A 186 -14.42 -34.91 -20.67
C ALA A 186 -15.10 -35.70 -19.53
N TYR A 187 -16.13 -36.47 -19.86
CA TYR A 187 -16.89 -37.28 -18.90
C TYR A 187 -16.01 -38.18 -18.03
N TRP A 188 -14.95 -38.76 -18.61
CA TRP A 188 -14.04 -39.66 -17.92
C TRP A 188 -13.44 -39.06 -16.64
N TYR A 189 -13.17 -37.76 -16.61
CA TYR A 189 -12.73 -37.05 -15.41
C TYR A 189 -13.89 -36.37 -14.68
N LEU A 190 -14.87 -35.82 -15.42
CA LEU A 190 -15.98 -35.08 -14.84
C LEU A 190 -16.86 -35.95 -13.92
N GLN A 191 -16.98 -37.26 -14.19
CA GLN A 191 -17.75 -38.20 -13.38
C GLN A 191 -17.30 -38.29 -11.91
N HIS A 192 -16.11 -37.79 -11.58
CA HIS A 192 -15.57 -37.81 -10.22
C HIS A 192 -15.85 -36.54 -9.43
N PHE A 193 -16.56 -35.57 -10.00
CA PHE A 193 -16.96 -34.34 -9.34
C PHE A 193 -18.43 -34.43 -8.93
N ASP A 194 -18.73 -34.25 -7.64
CA ASP A 194 -20.10 -34.02 -7.16
C ASP A 194 -20.46 -32.54 -7.34
N ILE A 195 -20.70 -32.14 -8.59
CA ILE A 195 -20.81 -30.74 -9.00
C ILE A 195 -22.00 -30.07 -8.32
N LYS A 196 -23.13 -30.77 -8.19
CA LYS A 196 -24.32 -30.29 -7.47
C LYS A 196 -24.02 -29.90 -6.03
N ASN A 197 -23.20 -30.67 -5.32
CA ASN A 197 -22.84 -30.34 -3.94
C ASN A 197 -21.65 -29.37 -3.82
N ILE A 198 -20.86 -29.17 -4.88
CA ILE A 198 -19.83 -28.12 -4.95
C ILE A 198 -20.45 -26.74 -5.28
N ALA A 199 -21.45 -26.72 -6.17
CA ALA A 199 -22.02 -25.52 -6.76
C ALA A 199 -22.48 -24.43 -5.76
N PRO A 200 -23.04 -24.75 -4.57
CA PRO A 200 -23.43 -23.74 -3.58
C PRO A 200 -22.25 -22.93 -3.04
N TYR A 201 -21.05 -23.50 -3.06
CA TYR A 201 -19.88 -22.94 -2.38
C TYR A 201 -18.91 -22.23 -3.33
N VAL A 202 -19.16 -22.25 -4.63
CA VAL A 202 -18.33 -21.55 -5.65
C VAL A 202 -19.10 -20.40 -6.28
N ASP A 203 -18.37 -19.37 -6.69
CA ASP A 203 -18.91 -18.24 -7.46
C ASP A 203 -19.16 -18.67 -8.91
N PHE A 204 -18.25 -19.48 -9.47
CA PHE A 204 -18.34 -20.03 -10.81
C PHE A 204 -17.39 -21.21 -11.03
N PHE A 205 -17.63 -21.93 -12.12
CA PHE A 205 -16.82 -23.01 -12.66
C PHE A 205 -16.12 -22.57 -13.93
N ASN A 206 -14.83 -22.85 -14.03
CA ASN A 206 -14.04 -22.67 -15.26
C ASN A 206 -13.95 -24.03 -15.97
N VAL A 207 -14.65 -24.22 -17.08
CA VAL A 207 -14.65 -25.51 -17.79
C VAL A 207 -13.50 -25.53 -18.80
N MET A 208 -12.62 -26.53 -18.70
CA MET A 208 -11.55 -26.76 -19.67
C MET A 208 -12.10 -27.41 -20.95
N SER A 209 -12.85 -26.63 -21.73
CA SER A 209 -13.40 -27.04 -23.03
C SER A 209 -12.42 -26.89 -24.19
N TYR A 210 -11.20 -27.32 -23.95
CA TYR A 210 -10.07 -27.38 -24.87
C TYR A 210 -9.26 -28.65 -24.56
N ASP A 211 -8.29 -29.02 -25.40
CA ASP A 211 -7.60 -30.31 -25.32
C ASP A 211 -8.54 -31.52 -25.40
N LEU A 212 -9.59 -31.40 -26.22
CA LEU A 212 -10.49 -32.53 -26.51
C LEU A 212 -9.77 -33.65 -27.26
N HIS A 213 -8.92 -33.25 -28.21
CA HIS A 213 -8.20 -34.12 -29.11
C HIS A 213 -6.71 -33.82 -29.13
N GLY A 214 -5.92 -34.88 -29.24
CA GLY A 214 -4.46 -34.79 -29.21
C GLY A 214 -3.80 -36.14 -29.37
N THR A 215 -2.48 -36.19 -29.17
CA THR A 215 -1.70 -37.40 -29.44
C THR A 215 -2.13 -38.62 -28.62
N TRP A 216 -2.74 -38.39 -27.46
CA TRP A 216 -3.29 -39.42 -26.56
C TRP A 216 -4.46 -40.21 -27.15
N ASP A 217 -5.15 -39.71 -28.18
CA ASP A 217 -6.30 -40.41 -28.78
C ASP A 217 -5.92 -41.72 -29.47
N LYS A 218 -4.67 -41.82 -29.94
CA LYS A 218 -4.11 -43.01 -30.58
C LYS A 218 -4.21 -44.27 -29.74
N THR A 219 -4.13 -44.15 -28.42
CA THR A 219 -4.24 -45.29 -27.49
C THR A 219 -5.62 -45.41 -26.86
N SER A 220 -6.51 -44.45 -27.14
CA SER A 220 -7.90 -44.46 -26.67
C SER A 220 -8.72 -45.47 -27.47
N LYS A 221 -9.47 -46.32 -26.76
CA LYS A 221 -10.41 -47.26 -27.37
C LYS A 221 -11.65 -46.58 -27.97
N TRP A 222 -11.89 -45.32 -27.60
CA TRP A 222 -13.11 -44.58 -27.94
C TRP A 222 -12.87 -43.45 -28.94
N ALA A 223 -11.69 -42.81 -28.89
CA ALA A 223 -11.34 -41.71 -29.81
C ALA A 223 -10.62 -42.24 -31.06
N GLY A 224 -9.51 -42.97 -30.89
CA GLY A 224 -8.71 -43.48 -32.02
C GLY A 224 -7.81 -42.41 -32.67
N PRO A 225 -6.89 -42.79 -33.58
CA PRO A 225 -5.86 -41.89 -34.11
C PRO A 225 -6.37 -40.98 -35.23
N TYR A 226 -7.48 -40.27 -35.02
CA TYR A 226 -8.10 -39.43 -36.04
C TYR A 226 -7.77 -37.94 -35.85
N LEU A 227 -7.59 -37.21 -36.95
CA LEU A 227 -7.49 -35.76 -36.95
C LEU A 227 -8.83 -35.18 -36.48
N ASN A 228 -8.83 -34.45 -35.38
CA ASN A 228 -9.98 -33.70 -34.92
C ASN A 228 -9.52 -32.47 -34.12
N SER A 229 -10.36 -31.45 -34.04
CA SER A 229 -10.03 -30.18 -33.40
C SER A 229 -10.02 -30.32 -31.88
N HIS A 230 -8.98 -29.79 -31.24
CA HIS A 230 -8.90 -29.78 -29.78
C HIS A 230 -9.92 -28.85 -29.10
N THR A 231 -10.68 -28.07 -29.88
CA THR A 231 -11.70 -27.12 -29.39
C THR A 231 -13.04 -27.23 -30.14
N ASN A 232 -13.41 -28.44 -30.58
CA ASN A 232 -14.64 -28.73 -31.34
C ASN A 232 -15.93 -28.35 -30.59
N LEU A 233 -16.65 -27.32 -31.07
CA LEU A 233 -17.84 -26.77 -30.44
C LEU A 233 -19.01 -27.75 -30.31
N THR A 234 -19.13 -28.73 -31.22
CA THR A 234 -20.20 -29.74 -31.14
C THR A 234 -20.03 -30.61 -29.89
N GLU A 235 -18.81 -31.06 -29.64
CA GLU A 235 -18.42 -31.87 -28.48
C GLU A 235 -18.46 -31.05 -27.18
N ILE A 236 -17.97 -29.80 -27.22
CA ILE A 236 -18.09 -28.87 -26.08
C ILE A 236 -19.56 -28.73 -25.67
N THR A 237 -20.44 -28.52 -26.64
CA THR A 237 -21.88 -28.35 -26.39
C THR A 237 -22.50 -29.62 -25.82
N GLU A 238 -22.16 -30.80 -26.36
CA GLU A 238 -22.65 -32.08 -25.87
C GLU A 238 -22.22 -32.33 -24.42
N HIS A 239 -20.94 -32.09 -24.13
CA HIS A 239 -20.36 -32.32 -22.81
C HIS A 239 -20.84 -31.32 -21.76
N LEU A 240 -21.03 -30.04 -22.10
CA LEU A 240 -21.70 -29.08 -21.21
C LEU A 240 -23.13 -29.55 -20.85
N GLY A 241 -23.78 -30.31 -21.74
CA GLY A 241 -25.06 -30.95 -21.47
C GLY A 241 -25.05 -31.93 -20.29
N LEU A 242 -23.88 -32.37 -19.80
CA LEU A 242 -23.75 -33.16 -18.58
C LEU A 242 -24.02 -32.32 -17.32
N LEU A 243 -23.62 -31.05 -17.31
CA LEU A 243 -23.86 -30.14 -16.17
C LEU A 243 -25.36 -29.89 -15.97
N TRP A 244 -26.12 -29.77 -17.06
CA TRP A 244 -27.57 -29.56 -16.99
C TRP A 244 -28.34 -30.79 -16.51
N ARG A 245 -27.76 -31.99 -16.60
CA ARG A 245 -28.35 -33.20 -16.02
C ARG A 245 -28.19 -33.25 -14.50
N ASP A 246 -27.29 -32.44 -13.95
CA ASP A 246 -27.03 -32.30 -12.52
C ASP A 246 -27.62 -30.99 -11.94
N ASP A 247 -28.54 -30.36 -12.68
CA ASP A 247 -29.24 -29.11 -12.32
C ASP A 247 -28.30 -27.92 -12.03
N ILE A 248 -27.13 -27.88 -12.66
CA ILE A 248 -26.19 -26.76 -12.48
C ILE A 248 -26.75 -25.49 -13.14
N ASP A 249 -26.65 -24.35 -12.46
CA ASP A 249 -27.04 -23.06 -13.01
C ASP A 249 -26.06 -22.63 -14.13
N PRO A 250 -26.53 -22.43 -15.37
CA PRO A 250 -25.66 -21.96 -16.45
C PRO A 250 -24.92 -20.65 -16.18
N ALA A 251 -25.49 -19.75 -15.37
CA ALA A 251 -24.84 -18.50 -14.99
C ALA A 251 -23.55 -18.69 -14.16
N LYS A 252 -23.35 -19.88 -13.58
CA LYS A 252 -22.12 -20.26 -12.88
C LYS A 252 -21.07 -20.87 -13.79
N VAL A 253 -21.36 -21.18 -15.05
CA VAL A 253 -20.44 -21.91 -15.93
C VAL A 253 -19.74 -20.95 -16.90
N ASN A 254 -18.42 -21.03 -16.97
CA ASN A 254 -17.62 -20.36 -17.99
C ASN A 254 -17.10 -21.38 -19.01
N MET A 255 -17.35 -21.14 -20.30
CA MET A 255 -16.79 -21.97 -21.39
C MET A 255 -15.31 -21.63 -21.60
N GLY A 256 -14.45 -22.64 -21.66
CA GLY A 256 -13.02 -22.52 -21.92
C GLY A 256 -12.68 -22.31 -23.40
N LEU A 257 -11.77 -21.38 -23.64
CA LEU A 257 -11.18 -21.03 -24.92
C LEU A 257 -9.66 -21.21 -24.86
N ALA A 258 -9.02 -21.51 -25.99
CA ALA A 258 -7.59 -21.72 -26.09
C ALA A 258 -6.90 -20.58 -26.86
N PHE A 259 -5.78 -20.08 -26.35
CA PHE A 259 -4.84 -19.15 -27.03
C PHE A 259 -3.61 -19.88 -27.62
N TYR A 260 -3.68 -21.20 -27.69
CA TYR A 260 -2.64 -22.07 -28.25
C TYR A 260 -3.24 -23.02 -29.28
N THR A 261 -2.35 -23.68 -30.00
CA THR A 261 -2.69 -24.65 -31.04
C THR A 261 -2.36 -26.07 -30.60
N ARG A 262 -3.04 -27.05 -31.19
CA ARG A 262 -2.61 -28.45 -31.19
C ARG A 262 -2.24 -28.88 -32.60
N HIS A 263 -1.11 -29.57 -32.70
CA HIS A 263 -0.53 -30.03 -33.95
C HIS A 263 -0.64 -31.55 -34.02
N LEU A 264 -1.11 -32.06 -35.15
CA LEU A 264 -1.08 -33.47 -35.50
C LEU A 264 -0.38 -33.64 -36.85
N THR A 265 0.29 -34.78 -37.04
CA THR A 265 0.87 -35.13 -38.34
C THR A 265 0.01 -36.19 -39.00
N ALA A 266 -0.75 -35.82 -40.03
CA ALA A 266 -1.56 -36.75 -40.82
C ALA A 266 -0.69 -37.90 -41.36
N ALA A 267 -1.25 -39.11 -41.49
CA ALA A 267 -0.54 -40.30 -41.94
C ALA A 267 -0.19 -40.24 -43.45
N SER A 268 -1.02 -39.56 -44.25
CA SER A 268 -0.79 -39.32 -45.68
C SER A 268 -1.18 -37.89 -46.06
N LEU A 269 -0.60 -37.36 -47.14
CA LEU A 269 -1.06 -36.13 -47.79
C LEU A 269 -2.39 -36.31 -48.53
N ASP A 270 -2.80 -37.55 -48.80
CA ASP A 270 -4.03 -37.87 -49.52
C ASP A 270 -5.29 -37.66 -48.68
N CYS A 271 -5.16 -37.53 -47.35
CA CYS A 271 -6.26 -37.36 -46.41
C CYS A 271 -5.86 -36.37 -45.32
N MET A 272 -6.32 -35.12 -45.45
CA MET A 272 -6.00 -34.01 -44.53
C MET A 272 -7.25 -33.41 -43.86
N GLU A 273 -8.40 -34.06 -44.01
CA GLU A 273 -9.69 -33.64 -43.43
C GLU A 273 -9.89 -34.20 -42.01
N PRO A 274 -10.81 -33.62 -41.20
CA PRO A 274 -11.26 -34.25 -39.97
C PRO A 274 -11.66 -35.72 -40.18
N GLY A 275 -11.26 -36.60 -39.27
CA GLY A 275 -11.47 -38.05 -39.37
C GLY A 275 -10.36 -38.83 -40.09
N CYS A 276 -9.39 -38.17 -40.75
CA CYS A 276 -8.23 -38.84 -41.33
C CYS A 276 -7.27 -39.36 -40.24
N ILE A 277 -6.46 -40.39 -40.55
CA ILE A 277 -5.53 -40.98 -39.58
C ILE A 277 -4.29 -40.09 -39.40
N TYR A 278 -3.78 -39.95 -38.17
CA TYR A 278 -2.48 -39.33 -37.88
C TYR A 278 -1.43 -40.34 -37.38
N ASP A 279 -0.15 -40.05 -37.63
CA ASP A 279 0.97 -40.90 -37.20
C ASP A 279 1.47 -40.46 -35.81
N ILE A 280 2.39 -39.49 -35.70
CA ILE A 280 2.82 -38.82 -34.46
C ILE A 280 3.56 -37.51 -34.82
N ALA A 281 3.18 -36.39 -34.19
CA ALA A 281 4.08 -35.31 -33.73
C ALA A 281 3.24 -34.35 -32.88
N GLU A 282 3.79 -33.82 -31.79
CA GLU A 282 3.17 -32.71 -31.06
C GLU A 282 4.20 -31.63 -30.76
N ILE A 283 3.95 -30.46 -31.31
CA ILE A 283 4.49 -29.18 -30.85
C ILE A 283 3.26 -28.38 -30.44
N MET A 284 3.22 -27.88 -29.21
CA MET A 284 2.29 -26.81 -28.86
C MET A 284 3.00 -25.51 -29.19
N ASP A 285 2.45 -24.74 -30.14
CA ASP A 285 2.90 -23.40 -30.44
C ASP A 285 1.84 -22.37 -30.04
N LEU A 286 2.24 -21.10 -30.03
CA LEU A 286 1.29 -20.00 -30.03
C LEU A 286 0.33 -20.15 -31.20
N ALA A 287 -0.87 -19.58 -31.11
CA ALA A 287 -1.66 -19.28 -32.30
C ALA A 287 -0.78 -18.47 -33.28
N GLU A 288 -0.05 -19.16 -34.16
CA GLU A 288 0.86 -18.57 -35.14
C GLU A 288 0.06 -17.60 -36.00
N GLN A 289 0.70 -16.53 -36.48
CA GLN A 289 0.04 -15.59 -37.37
C GLN A 289 -0.64 -16.34 -38.52
N PRO A 290 -1.97 -16.26 -38.64
CA PRO A 290 -2.66 -16.90 -39.73
C PRO A 290 -2.21 -16.21 -41.02
N GLY A 291 -1.46 -16.94 -41.84
CA GLY A 291 -1.45 -16.66 -43.26
C GLY A 291 -2.86 -16.90 -43.82
N PRO A 292 -3.22 -16.33 -44.98
CA PRO A 292 -4.55 -16.45 -45.60
C PRO A 292 -4.97 -17.89 -46.00
N ALA A 293 -4.23 -18.92 -45.60
CA ALA A 293 -4.40 -20.31 -46.02
C ALA A 293 -5.16 -21.21 -45.02
N ALA A 294 -5.58 -20.70 -43.85
CA ALA A 294 -6.35 -21.49 -42.89
C ALA A 294 -7.84 -21.56 -43.28
N VAL A 295 -8.43 -22.75 -43.21
CA VAL A 295 -9.84 -23.02 -43.54
C VAL A 295 -10.66 -23.06 -42.25
N LEU A 296 -11.85 -22.45 -42.26
CA LEU A 296 -12.80 -22.55 -41.15
C LEU A 296 -13.61 -23.85 -41.27
N ASP A 297 -13.60 -24.67 -40.23
CA ASP A 297 -14.63 -25.66 -39.99
C ASP A 297 -15.78 -24.99 -39.20
N PRO A 298 -16.94 -24.73 -39.84
CA PRO A 298 -18.02 -24.00 -39.19
C PRO A 298 -18.77 -24.83 -38.15
N GLU A 299 -18.75 -26.17 -38.25
CA GLU A 299 -19.43 -27.04 -37.29
C GLU A 299 -18.59 -27.19 -36.02
N ALA A 300 -17.30 -27.47 -36.17
CA ALA A 300 -16.37 -27.51 -35.05
C ALA A 300 -16.07 -26.11 -34.47
N ALA A 301 -16.40 -25.05 -35.23
CA ALA A 301 -15.98 -23.68 -34.96
C ALA A 301 -14.47 -23.62 -34.67
N ALA A 302 -13.66 -24.10 -35.59
CA ALA A 302 -12.20 -24.13 -35.46
C ALA A 302 -11.52 -23.78 -36.78
N LYS A 303 -10.33 -23.17 -36.71
CA LYS A 303 -9.48 -22.98 -37.89
C LYS A 303 -8.56 -24.17 -38.07
N ILE A 304 -8.45 -24.64 -39.30
CA ILE A 304 -7.57 -25.72 -39.72
C ILE A 304 -6.50 -25.13 -40.63
N LEU A 305 -5.24 -25.24 -40.23
CA LEU A 305 -4.09 -24.89 -41.04
C LEU A 305 -3.33 -26.16 -41.43
N GLN A 306 -3.18 -26.35 -42.74
CA GLN A 306 -2.45 -27.48 -43.30
C GLN A 306 -1.12 -27.00 -43.91
N ARG A 307 0.00 -27.62 -43.50
CA ARG A 307 1.34 -27.36 -44.06
C ARG A 307 2.06 -28.68 -44.32
N GLY A 308 2.00 -29.17 -45.56
CA GLY A 308 2.41 -30.54 -45.86
C GLY A 308 1.53 -31.52 -45.07
N ARG A 309 2.15 -32.46 -44.32
CA ARG A 309 1.42 -33.39 -43.43
C ARG A 309 1.07 -32.80 -42.06
N GLN A 310 1.48 -31.56 -41.76
CA GLN A 310 1.13 -30.91 -40.51
C GLN A 310 -0.32 -30.42 -40.59
N TRP A 311 -1.09 -30.77 -39.57
CA TRP A 311 -2.48 -30.41 -39.40
C TRP A 311 -2.63 -29.71 -38.05
N VAL A 312 -2.92 -28.41 -38.09
CA VAL A 312 -2.93 -27.53 -36.92
C VAL A 312 -4.34 -27.00 -36.72
N THR A 313 -4.87 -27.14 -35.51
CA THR A 313 -6.14 -26.52 -35.12
C THR A 313 -5.94 -25.43 -34.09
N TYR A 314 -6.71 -24.35 -34.24
CA TYR A 314 -6.66 -23.19 -33.37
C TYR A 314 -7.96 -22.38 -33.45
N ASP A 315 -8.04 -21.38 -32.57
CA ASP A 315 -9.12 -20.42 -32.51
C ASP A 315 -8.66 -19.00 -32.85
N ASP A 316 -9.57 -18.22 -33.46
CA ASP A 316 -9.40 -16.80 -33.74
C ASP A 316 -10.72 -16.04 -33.46
N GLU A 317 -10.74 -14.73 -33.75
CA GLU A 317 -11.93 -13.90 -33.57
C GLU A 317 -13.19 -14.51 -34.23
N THR A 318 -13.05 -15.11 -35.42
CA THR A 318 -14.19 -15.71 -36.15
C THR A 318 -14.74 -16.92 -35.40
N THR A 319 -13.86 -17.81 -34.94
CA THR A 319 -14.31 -19.00 -34.20
C THR A 319 -14.83 -18.65 -32.82
N TRP A 320 -14.25 -17.65 -32.14
CA TRP A 320 -14.75 -17.15 -30.87
C TRP A 320 -16.15 -16.56 -31.01
N HIS A 321 -16.48 -15.83 -32.08
CA HIS A 321 -17.85 -15.38 -32.32
C HIS A 321 -18.86 -16.53 -32.40
N LEU A 322 -18.52 -17.62 -33.09
CA LEU A 322 -19.38 -18.82 -33.17
C LEU A 322 -19.57 -19.48 -31.79
N LYS A 323 -18.47 -19.66 -31.05
CA LYS A 323 -18.49 -20.25 -29.70
C LYS A 323 -19.25 -19.38 -28.69
N LEU A 324 -19.05 -18.08 -28.73
CA LEU A 324 -19.72 -17.12 -27.85
C LEU A 324 -21.20 -16.99 -28.18
N THR A 325 -21.60 -17.10 -29.45
CA THR A 325 -23.01 -17.21 -29.83
C THR A 325 -23.64 -18.42 -29.16
N ARG A 326 -22.98 -19.57 -29.24
CA ARG A 326 -23.46 -20.79 -28.56
C ARG A 326 -23.48 -20.65 -27.03
N ALA A 327 -22.48 -20.00 -26.44
CA ALA A 327 -22.45 -19.72 -24.99
C ALA A 327 -23.62 -18.81 -24.55
N ARG A 328 -23.99 -17.80 -25.34
CA ARG A 328 -25.16 -16.94 -25.09
C ARG A 328 -26.47 -17.72 -25.18
N GLU A 329 -26.62 -18.57 -26.19
CA GLU A 329 -27.81 -19.43 -26.34
C GLU A 329 -28.03 -20.36 -25.14
N LEU A 330 -26.94 -20.79 -24.51
CA LEU A 330 -26.93 -21.66 -23.32
C LEU A 330 -27.01 -20.89 -21.99
N CYS A 331 -27.17 -19.57 -22.01
CA CYS A 331 -27.16 -18.70 -20.82
C CYS A 331 -25.89 -18.83 -19.95
N LEU A 332 -24.72 -19.12 -20.55
CA LEU A 332 -23.50 -19.26 -19.76
C LEU A 332 -23.13 -17.95 -19.06
N GLY A 333 -22.55 -18.06 -17.86
CA GLY A 333 -22.09 -16.93 -17.06
C GLY A 333 -20.97 -16.14 -17.72
N GLY A 334 -20.21 -16.78 -18.61
CA GLY A 334 -19.12 -16.16 -19.34
C GLY A 334 -18.20 -17.15 -20.03
N VAL A 335 -16.95 -16.72 -20.23
CA VAL A 335 -15.88 -17.51 -20.81
C VAL A 335 -14.60 -17.43 -19.98
N THR A 336 -13.76 -18.44 -20.12
CA THR A 336 -12.41 -18.47 -19.57
C THR A 336 -11.40 -18.76 -20.68
N VAL A 337 -10.19 -18.21 -20.60
CA VAL A 337 -9.14 -18.43 -21.60
C VAL A 337 -7.86 -18.99 -20.98
N TRP A 338 -7.35 -20.06 -21.61
CA TRP A 338 -6.03 -20.62 -21.36
C TRP A 338 -5.10 -20.38 -22.56
N ALA A 339 -4.07 -19.53 -22.47
CA ALA A 339 -3.79 -18.60 -21.38
C ALA A 339 -3.38 -17.22 -21.91
N VAL A 340 -3.65 -16.17 -21.13
CA VAL A 340 -3.32 -14.77 -21.46
C VAL A 340 -1.83 -14.56 -21.68
N SER A 341 -0.98 -15.31 -20.95
CA SER A 341 0.48 -15.29 -21.18
C SER A 341 0.90 -15.91 -22.52
N GLN A 342 -0.04 -16.51 -23.26
CA GLN A 342 0.12 -16.97 -24.64
C GLN A 342 -0.37 -15.95 -25.67
N ASP A 343 -0.77 -14.75 -25.25
CA ASP A 343 -0.99 -13.67 -26.20
C ASP A 343 0.34 -13.22 -26.85
N VAL A 344 0.25 -12.29 -27.78
CA VAL A 344 1.39 -11.50 -28.27
C VAL A 344 1.52 -10.22 -27.43
N SER A 345 2.71 -9.62 -27.37
CA SER A 345 2.97 -8.41 -26.56
C SER A 345 2.12 -7.18 -26.94
N SER A 346 1.44 -7.19 -28.09
CA SER A 346 0.45 -6.16 -28.45
C SER A 346 -0.93 -6.38 -27.81
N GLY A 347 -1.13 -7.49 -27.10
CA GLY A 347 -2.41 -7.90 -26.53
C GLY A 347 -3.49 -8.16 -27.56
N ARG A 348 -3.11 -8.62 -28.77
CA ARG A 348 -4.03 -8.71 -29.91
C ARG A 348 -5.17 -9.68 -29.64
N PHE A 349 -4.86 -10.89 -29.17
CA PHE A 349 -5.89 -11.91 -28.95
C PHE A 349 -6.84 -11.51 -27.83
N SER A 350 -6.33 -10.83 -26.80
CA SER A 350 -7.17 -10.23 -25.75
C SER A 350 -8.13 -9.17 -26.31
N ARG A 351 -7.71 -8.33 -27.26
CA ARG A 351 -8.59 -7.32 -27.91
C ARG A 351 -9.62 -7.95 -28.83
N GLU A 352 -9.22 -8.93 -29.63
CA GLU A 352 -10.13 -9.72 -30.46
C GLU A 352 -11.17 -10.46 -29.60
N LEU A 353 -10.75 -11.03 -28.46
CA LEU A 353 -11.66 -11.62 -27.48
C LEU A 353 -12.60 -10.58 -26.87
N GLN A 354 -12.13 -9.37 -26.59
CA GLN A 354 -12.96 -8.26 -26.11
C GLN A 354 -14.07 -7.91 -27.12
N ALA A 355 -13.71 -7.78 -28.40
CA ALA A 355 -14.66 -7.55 -29.48
C ALA A 355 -15.70 -8.67 -29.57
N ALA A 356 -15.26 -9.92 -29.48
CA ALA A 356 -16.14 -11.08 -29.59
C ALA A 356 -17.08 -11.23 -28.38
N THR A 357 -16.58 -10.97 -27.17
CA THR A 357 -17.38 -11.04 -25.93
C THR A 357 -18.31 -9.85 -25.77
N GLY A 358 -17.97 -8.69 -26.36
CA GLY A 358 -18.65 -7.42 -26.16
C GLY A 358 -18.48 -6.85 -24.75
N TYR A 359 -17.65 -7.47 -23.91
CA TYR A 359 -17.39 -7.01 -22.55
C TYR A 359 -16.39 -5.86 -22.58
N SER A 360 -16.68 -4.79 -21.85
CA SER A 360 -15.73 -3.74 -21.53
C SER A 360 -15.94 -3.33 -20.08
N SER A 361 -14.85 -3.16 -19.35
CA SER A 361 -14.94 -2.84 -17.92
C SER A 361 -15.50 -1.42 -17.70
N PRO A 362 -16.52 -1.24 -16.85
CA PRO A 362 -16.98 0.09 -16.48
C PRO A 362 -15.83 0.88 -15.83
N GLY A 363 -15.55 2.10 -16.30
CA GLY A 363 -14.46 2.92 -15.76
C GLY A 363 -13.05 2.50 -16.19
N SER A 364 -12.89 1.60 -17.17
CA SER A 364 -11.62 1.45 -17.87
C SER A 364 -11.53 2.46 -19.01
N ALA A 365 -10.60 3.41 -18.90
CA ALA A 365 -10.18 4.21 -20.04
C ALA A 365 -9.21 3.36 -20.88
N GLU A 366 -9.62 2.91 -22.06
CA GLU A 366 -8.68 2.51 -23.11
C GLU A 366 -8.74 3.50 -24.28
N TYR A 367 -7.55 3.97 -24.63
CA TYR A 367 -7.24 4.76 -25.81
C TYR A 367 -7.40 3.89 -27.07
N ASP A 368 -8.21 4.32 -28.03
CA ASP A 368 -8.16 3.77 -29.39
C ASP A 368 -6.96 4.38 -30.14
N MET A 369 -6.02 3.53 -30.55
CA MET A 369 -4.83 3.93 -31.32
C MET A 369 -5.08 3.98 -32.84
N GLY A 370 -6.32 3.83 -33.32
CA GLY A 370 -6.62 3.73 -34.74
C GLY A 370 -6.88 5.04 -35.50
N ASN A 371 -7.54 6.02 -34.88
CA ASN A 371 -8.27 7.03 -35.68
C ASN A 371 -8.54 8.39 -35.00
N GLY A 372 -8.11 8.64 -33.76
CA GLY A 372 -8.02 10.01 -33.23
C GLY A 372 -9.34 10.74 -32.93
N GLU A 373 -10.46 10.02 -32.69
CA GLU A 373 -11.68 10.62 -32.12
C GLU A 373 -12.06 9.97 -30.79
N MET A 374 -12.57 10.79 -29.85
CA MET A 374 -12.99 10.40 -28.51
C MET A 374 -14.52 10.33 -28.41
N LEU A 375 -15.05 9.25 -27.83
CA LEU A 375 -16.45 9.18 -27.37
C LEU A 375 -16.56 9.76 -25.95
N GLN A 376 -17.41 10.77 -25.83
CA GLN A 376 -17.74 11.52 -24.63
C GLN A 376 -18.44 10.66 -23.57
N THR A 377 -18.09 10.80 -22.29
CA THR A 377 -18.98 10.48 -21.16
C THR A 377 -18.94 11.54 -20.07
N ALA A 378 -20.09 11.66 -19.40
CA ALA A 378 -20.62 12.87 -18.78
C ALA A 378 -20.00 13.27 -17.42
N VAL A 379 -20.18 14.57 -17.15
CA VAL A 379 -19.73 15.38 -16.01
C VAL A 379 -20.50 15.05 -14.72
N GLY A 380 -19.79 15.01 -13.59
CA GLY A 380 -20.33 15.15 -12.23
C GLY A 380 -19.43 16.08 -11.41
N GLU A 381 -20.03 17.03 -10.67
CA GLU A 381 -19.39 18.24 -10.14
C GLU A 381 -18.65 18.08 -8.79
N THR A 382 -17.47 18.74 -8.69
CA THR A 382 -16.72 19.28 -7.50
C THR A 382 -16.14 18.29 -6.47
N LEU A 383 -14.87 18.36 -6.01
CA LEU A 383 -13.89 19.44 -5.77
C LEU A 383 -12.45 19.06 -6.21
N THR A 384 -11.70 20.04 -6.72
CA THR A 384 -10.29 20.04 -7.25
C THR A 384 -10.14 19.67 -8.73
N ASP A 385 -10.44 20.63 -9.60
CA ASP A 385 -10.58 20.45 -11.07
C ASP A 385 -9.26 20.56 -11.89
N GLN A 386 -8.08 20.20 -11.36
CA GLN A 386 -6.79 20.46 -12.03
C GLN A 386 -5.74 19.36 -11.78
N CYS A 387 -4.90 19.06 -12.77
CA CYS A 387 -3.74 18.18 -12.66
C CYS A 387 -2.70 18.66 -11.64
N ARG A 388 -1.98 17.73 -11.02
CA ARG A 388 -0.97 18.01 -9.98
C ARG A 388 0.09 16.93 -9.88
N TRP A 389 1.26 17.27 -9.35
CA TRP A 389 2.27 16.28 -8.96
C TRP A 389 1.86 15.57 -7.65
N SER A 390 2.06 14.25 -7.60
CA SER A 390 1.84 13.43 -6.40
C SER A 390 3.00 13.54 -5.42
N GLY A 391 2.79 13.10 -4.17
CA GLY A 391 3.85 12.83 -3.18
C GLY A 391 5.09 12.12 -3.74
N CYS A 392 6.29 12.42 -3.25
CA CYS A 392 7.48 11.60 -3.55
C CYS A 392 7.23 10.13 -3.19
N GLY A 393 7.42 9.22 -4.15
CA GLY A 393 7.15 7.80 -3.97
C GLY A 393 5.68 7.43 -3.81
N LYS A 394 4.76 8.41 -3.93
CA LYS A 394 3.32 8.21 -3.92
C LYS A 394 2.81 8.20 -5.36
N GLU A 395 1.87 7.31 -5.64
CA GLU A 395 1.14 7.29 -6.91
C GLU A 395 -0.02 8.31 -6.89
N CYS A 396 -0.78 8.39 -7.97
CA CYS A 396 -1.86 9.37 -8.05
C CYS A 396 -2.94 9.19 -6.97
N PRO A 397 -3.43 10.30 -6.39
CA PRO A 397 -4.48 10.26 -5.39
C PRO A 397 -5.78 9.70 -5.98
N ASN A 398 -6.67 9.21 -5.12
CA ASN A 398 -7.97 8.71 -5.56
C ASN A 398 -8.74 9.78 -6.34
N GLY A 399 -9.35 9.39 -7.46
CA GLY A 399 -9.99 10.31 -8.41
C GLY A 399 -9.04 10.91 -9.44
N TYR A 400 -7.74 10.58 -9.41
CA TYR A 400 -6.74 11.08 -10.35
C TYR A 400 -5.98 9.94 -11.05
N LEU A 401 -5.57 10.16 -12.30
CA LEU A 401 -4.83 9.24 -13.15
C LEU A 401 -3.45 9.81 -13.48
N ALA A 402 -2.44 8.94 -13.53
CA ALA A 402 -1.08 9.31 -13.90
C ALA A 402 -1.01 9.74 -15.36
N VAL A 403 -0.42 10.91 -15.61
CA VAL A 403 -0.32 11.47 -16.94
C VAL A 403 0.74 10.72 -17.73
N PRO A 404 0.41 10.17 -18.91
CA PRO A 404 1.40 9.49 -19.75
C PRO A 404 2.41 10.50 -20.31
N ARG A 405 3.69 10.11 -20.31
CA ARG A 405 4.76 10.86 -20.96
C ARG A 405 4.98 10.33 -22.37
N ARG A 406 5.03 11.23 -23.35
CA ARG A 406 5.32 10.90 -24.75
C ARG A 406 6.74 11.33 -25.16
N GLU A 407 7.33 10.54 -26.05
CA GLU A 407 8.54 10.91 -26.81
C GLU A 407 8.28 10.59 -28.30
N GLY A 408 8.09 11.61 -29.14
CA GLY A 408 7.63 11.42 -30.51
C GLY A 408 6.19 10.86 -30.57
N SER A 409 5.95 9.87 -31.44
CA SER A 409 4.63 9.21 -31.58
C SER A 409 4.40 8.02 -30.62
N ARG A 410 5.28 7.80 -29.63
CA ARG A 410 5.23 6.65 -28.72
C ARG A 410 5.11 7.07 -27.25
N MET A 411 4.36 6.29 -26.46
CA MET A 411 4.30 6.43 -25.01
C MET A 411 5.54 5.81 -24.37
N LYS A 412 6.16 6.50 -23.41
CA LYS A 412 7.42 6.09 -22.77
C LYS A 412 7.34 6.25 -21.25
N GLY A 413 6.30 5.67 -20.67
CA GLY A 413 6.00 5.69 -19.24
C GLY A 413 5.08 6.84 -18.83
N VAL A 414 5.04 7.12 -17.53
CA VAL A 414 4.28 8.22 -16.93
C VAL A 414 5.19 9.42 -16.67
N MET A 415 4.60 10.59 -16.58
CA MET A 415 5.30 11.83 -16.30
C MET A 415 5.75 11.82 -14.83
N ARG A 416 7.05 11.66 -14.63
CA ARG A 416 7.68 11.50 -13.31
C ARG A 416 8.75 12.55 -13.11
N ASP A 417 8.84 13.08 -11.90
CA ASP A 417 9.89 14.00 -11.50
C ASP A 417 10.57 13.47 -10.22
N PRO A 418 11.87 13.16 -10.26
CA PRO A 418 12.64 12.77 -9.08
C PRO A 418 13.12 13.98 -8.25
N THR A 419 12.95 15.21 -8.75
CA THR A 419 13.44 16.42 -8.08
C THR A 419 12.77 16.57 -6.71
N GLY A 420 13.58 16.75 -5.67
CA GLY A 420 13.10 16.85 -4.28
C GLY A 420 12.76 15.50 -3.62
N CYS A 421 12.86 14.37 -4.34
CA CYS A 421 12.58 13.04 -3.81
C CYS A 421 13.86 12.28 -3.40
N ILE A 422 13.84 11.65 -2.23
CA ILE A 422 15.01 10.98 -1.64
C ILE A 422 15.02 9.49 -2.03
N GLY A 423 16.21 8.89 -2.19
CA GLY A 423 16.35 7.44 -2.36
C GLY A 423 15.88 6.89 -3.71
N GLY A 424 15.90 7.70 -4.78
CA GLY A 424 15.47 7.29 -6.12
C GLY A 424 13.95 7.28 -6.32
N GLN A 425 13.18 7.81 -5.37
CA GLN A 425 11.75 8.02 -5.50
C GLN A 425 11.44 9.10 -6.56
N THR A 426 10.21 9.09 -7.07
CA THR A 426 9.70 10.09 -8.02
C THR A 426 8.30 10.53 -7.59
N SER A 427 7.96 11.79 -7.84
CA SER A 427 6.57 12.25 -7.93
C SER A 427 6.00 11.88 -9.30
N VAL A 428 4.68 11.75 -9.39
CA VAL A 428 3.94 11.41 -10.61
C VAL A 428 2.99 12.56 -10.92
N PHE A 429 2.99 13.08 -12.14
CA PHE A 429 2.00 14.07 -12.53
C PHE A 429 0.66 13.35 -12.75
N CYS A 430 -0.42 13.89 -12.17
CA CYS A 430 -1.72 13.23 -12.04
C CYS A 430 -2.84 14.19 -12.43
N CYS A 431 -3.86 13.77 -13.18
CA CYS A 431 -5.05 14.60 -13.46
C CYS A 431 -6.34 13.92 -13.04
N PRO A 432 -7.42 14.68 -12.78
CA PRO A 432 -8.73 14.12 -12.49
C PRO A 432 -9.15 13.07 -13.54
N ALA A 433 -9.63 11.93 -13.07
CA ALA A 433 -9.94 10.75 -13.87
C ALA A 433 -11.18 10.92 -14.77
N ASP A 434 -12.00 11.92 -14.46
CA ASP A 434 -13.25 12.29 -15.13
C ASP A 434 -13.07 13.43 -16.14
N ARG A 435 -11.83 13.90 -16.36
CA ARG A 435 -11.49 14.96 -17.31
C ARG A 435 -10.58 14.44 -18.42
N ASN A 436 -10.45 15.26 -19.46
CA ASN A 436 -9.50 14.99 -20.54
C ASN A 436 -8.06 15.04 -20.02
N MET A 437 -7.28 14.06 -20.48
CA MET A 437 -5.87 13.93 -20.11
C MET A 437 -4.99 14.81 -21.03
N PRO A 438 -4.16 15.71 -20.48
CA PRO A 438 -3.29 16.57 -21.28
C PRO A 438 -2.17 15.78 -21.96
N TRP A 439 -1.62 16.37 -23.01
CA TRP A 439 -0.45 15.81 -23.69
C TRP A 439 0.81 16.34 -23.05
N CYS A 440 1.65 15.47 -22.46
CA CYS A 440 2.85 15.91 -21.76
C CYS A 440 4.15 15.28 -22.29
N ILE A 441 5.21 16.08 -22.31
CA ILE A 441 6.56 15.73 -22.75
C ILE A 441 7.60 16.28 -21.77
N TRP A 442 8.79 15.68 -21.78
CA TRP A 442 10.00 16.35 -21.30
C TRP A 442 10.67 17.05 -22.50
N SER A 443 10.65 18.38 -22.52
CA SER A 443 11.31 19.20 -23.52
C SER A 443 12.81 19.26 -23.26
N ASP A 444 13.59 19.36 -24.33
CA ASP A 444 15.04 19.61 -24.32
C ASP A 444 15.96 18.50 -23.78
N PHE A 445 15.49 17.32 -23.36
CA PHE A 445 16.35 16.24 -22.82
C PHE A 445 17.50 15.80 -23.75
N ASN A 446 17.22 15.68 -25.06
CA ASN A 446 18.17 15.33 -26.14
C ASN A 446 19.24 14.27 -25.76
N ASN A 447 18.81 13.09 -25.29
CA ASN A 447 19.69 11.98 -24.84
C ASN A 447 20.76 12.43 -23.82
N GLY A 448 20.31 13.19 -22.82
CA GLY A 448 21.12 13.76 -21.75
C GLY A 448 21.87 15.03 -22.14
N ARG A 449 21.78 15.51 -23.38
CA ARG A 449 22.26 16.85 -23.77
C ARG A 449 21.15 17.87 -23.53
N CYS A 450 20.74 17.98 -22.28
CA CYS A 450 19.66 18.86 -21.88
C CYS A 450 19.96 20.31 -22.31
N GLY A 451 19.05 20.94 -23.07
CA GLY A 451 19.06 22.37 -23.39
C GLY A 451 20.37 22.95 -23.98
N LYS A 452 20.34 24.24 -24.29
CA LYS A 452 21.53 25.10 -24.25
C LYS A 452 21.60 25.71 -22.85
N GLU A 453 22.78 26.12 -22.39
CA GLU A 453 22.90 26.88 -21.12
C GLU A 453 21.78 27.93 -21.07
N ASN A 454 20.91 27.83 -20.08
CA ASN A 454 19.99 28.89 -19.69
C ASN A 454 18.80 29.12 -20.63
N GLN A 455 18.38 28.12 -21.43
CA GLN A 455 17.33 28.32 -22.45
C GLN A 455 16.30 27.18 -22.59
N SER A 456 16.26 26.19 -21.71
CA SER A 456 15.24 25.14 -21.83
C SER A 456 13.84 25.73 -21.59
N GLN A 457 12.93 25.53 -22.54
CA GLN A 457 11.59 26.14 -22.56
C GLN A 457 10.56 25.18 -23.16
N CYS A 458 9.29 25.40 -22.84
CA CYS A 458 8.21 24.66 -23.48
C CYS A 458 7.97 25.12 -24.92
N PRO A 459 7.53 24.21 -25.82
CA PRO A 459 7.10 24.59 -27.16
C PRO A 459 6.00 25.67 -27.10
N SER A 460 5.91 26.49 -28.15
CA SER A 460 4.86 27.51 -28.24
C SER A 460 3.47 26.88 -28.08
N GLY A 461 2.65 27.45 -27.19
CA GLY A 461 1.31 26.95 -26.86
C GLY A 461 1.27 25.82 -25.81
N TRP A 462 2.40 25.47 -25.18
CA TRP A 462 2.48 24.48 -24.11
C TRP A 462 2.81 25.14 -22.77
N SER A 463 2.27 24.58 -21.69
CA SER A 463 2.48 25.06 -20.32
C SER A 463 3.61 24.31 -19.63
N GLU A 464 4.48 25.06 -18.94
CA GLU A 464 5.51 24.52 -18.04
C GLU A 464 4.85 24.03 -16.75
N ILE A 465 5.03 22.74 -16.43
CA ILE A 465 4.47 22.10 -15.23
C ILE A 465 5.54 21.61 -14.25
N GLY A 466 6.83 21.66 -14.61
CA GLY A 466 7.94 21.12 -13.81
C GLY A 466 9.29 21.24 -14.52
N SER A 467 10.41 21.01 -13.83
CA SER A 467 11.75 20.91 -14.44
C SER A 467 12.68 19.99 -13.63
N HIS A 468 13.67 19.35 -14.28
CA HIS A 468 14.73 18.62 -13.57
C HIS A 468 16.05 18.56 -14.32
N SER A 469 17.16 18.37 -13.60
CA SER A 469 18.51 18.16 -14.17
C SER A 469 18.95 16.70 -14.18
N LEU A 470 18.14 15.79 -13.62
CA LEU A 470 18.47 14.36 -13.59
C LEU A 470 18.65 13.81 -15.03
N ALA A 471 19.73 13.05 -15.24
CA ALA A 471 20.17 12.49 -16.52
C ALA A 471 20.68 13.52 -17.56
N CYS A 472 20.81 14.80 -17.19
CA CYS A 472 21.55 15.79 -17.97
C CYS A 472 23.05 15.61 -17.76
N ARG A 473 23.84 15.75 -18.83
CA ARG A 473 25.31 15.56 -18.81
C ARG A 473 26.06 16.71 -18.13
N SER A 474 25.41 17.88 -18.01
CA SER A 474 25.95 19.05 -17.32
C SER A 474 25.06 19.40 -16.13
N ASN A 475 25.68 19.72 -15.00
CA ASN A 475 24.98 20.13 -13.78
C ASN A 475 24.36 21.52 -13.88
N SER A 476 24.75 22.32 -14.90
CA SER A 476 24.18 23.63 -15.19
C SER A 476 22.98 23.59 -16.15
N HIS A 477 22.55 22.41 -16.59
CA HIS A 477 21.49 22.23 -17.59
C HIS A 477 20.31 21.43 -17.03
N TRP A 478 19.10 21.71 -17.52
CA TRP A 478 17.86 21.04 -17.12
C TRP A 478 16.94 20.79 -18.32
N GLN A 479 15.96 19.92 -18.13
CA GLN A 479 14.82 19.71 -19.02
C GLN A 479 13.54 20.24 -18.38
N VAL A 480 12.57 20.61 -19.20
CA VAL A 480 11.30 21.20 -18.73
C VAL A 480 10.14 20.27 -19.05
N ALA A 481 9.28 20.02 -18.07
CA ALA A 481 8.06 19.27 -18.22
C ALA A 481 7.00 20.18 -18.84
N CYS A 482 6.51 19.80 -20.01
CA CYS A 482 5.60 20.63 -20.79
C CYS A 482 4.34 19.86 -21.11
N CYS A 483 3.18 20.48 -20.91
CA CYS A 483 1.89 19.93 -21.27
C CYS A 483 1.10 20.83 -22.23
N ALA A 484 0.50 20.26 -23.27
CA ALA A 484 -0.43 20.93 -24.16
C ALA A 484 -1.88 20.70 -23.75
N ALA A 485 -2.69 21.74 -23.93
CA ALA A 485 -4.14 21.64 -23.88
C ALA A 485 -4.63 20.87 -25.12
N THR A 486 -5.45 19.84 -24.91
CA THR A 486 -6.04 19.07 -26.00
C THR A 486 -7.32 19.75 -26.47
N GLY A 487 -7.25 20.55 -27.55
CA GLY A 487 -8.40 21.32 -28.02
C GLY A 487 -8.64 22.59 -27.19
N ASP A 488 -9.62 23.40 -27.60
CA ASP A 488 -9.91 24.74 -27.07
C ASP A 488 -9.65 24.88 -25.56
N PHE A 489 -9.04 26.00 -25.16
CA PHE A 489 -8.55 26.34 -23.80
C PHE A 489 -9.57 26.25 -22.64
N THR A 490 -10.75 25.69 -22.90
CA THR A 490 -11.82 25.35 -21.97
C THR A 490 -11.62 24.03 -21.21
N ASP A 491 -10.60 23.24 -21.53
CA ASP A 491 -10.30 22.00 -20.81
C ASP A 491 -9.79 22.30 -19.39
N LEU A 492 -10.61 21.96 -18.40
CA LEU A 492 -10.40 22.37 -17.00
C LEU A 492 -9.12 21.75 -16.39
N SER A 493 -8.63 20.62 -16.91
CA SER A 493 -7.60 19.81 -16.25
C SER A 493 -6.20 20.46 -16.18
N ILE A 494 -5.80 21.32 -17.12
CA ILE A 494 -4.51 22.06 -17.06
C ILE A 494 -4.67 23.58 -17.06
N ARG A 495 -5.90 24.07 -16.88
CA ARG A 495 -6.24 25.50 -16.94
C ARG A 495 -5.34 26.37 -16.07
N ASN A 496 -4.98 25.91 -14.87
CA ASN A 496 -4.18 26.69 -13.94
C ASN A 496 -2.72 26.82 -14.38
N TYR A 497 -2.16 25.79 -15.04
CA TYR A 497 -0.82 25.89 -15.66
C TYR A 497 -0.82 26.70 -16.95
N ALA A 498 -1.97 26.85 -17.62
CA ALA A 498 -2.10 27.69 -18.82
C ALA A 498 -2.30 29.18 -18.47
N ALA A 499 -2.94 29.48 -17.35
CA ALA A 499 -3.17 30.84 -16.87
C ALA A 499 -1.96 31.44 -16.12
N CYS A 500 -0.94 30.65 -15.83
CA CYS A 500 0.23 31.09 -15.06
C CYS A 500 1.55 30.78 -15.77
N SER A 501 2.60 31.51 -15.44
CA SER A 501 3.94 31.31 -16.01
C SER A 501 5.05 31.75 -15.06
N TRP A 502 6.14 31.00 -15.04
CA TRP A 502 7.37 31.38 -14.33
C TRP A 502 8.10 32.49 -15.08
N GLN A 503 8.34 33.61 -14.40
CA GLN A 503 9.05 34.76 -14.94
C GLN A 503 10.57 34.63 -14.73
N GLY A 504 11.32 35.30 -15.60
CA GLY A 504 12.79 35.32 -15.61
C GLY A 504 13.46 34.08 -16.17
N THR A 505 14.77 34.18 -16.37
CA THR A 505 15.58 33.15 -17.04
C THR A 505 16.73 32.72 -16.13
N PRO A 506 16.75 31.46 -15.68
CA PRO A 506 17.86 30.95 -14.88
C PRO A 506 19.21 30.99 -15.63
N PRO A 507 20.35 31.16 -14.94
CA PRO A 507 20.44 31.33 -13.50
C PRO A 507 20.10 32.75 -13.08
N LYS A 508 20.18 33.77 -13.94
CA LYS A 508 20.02 35.18 -13.55
C LYS A 508 18.55 35.59 -13.41
N CYS A 509 17.90 35.16 -12.32
CA CYS A 509 16.48 35.41 -12.05
C CYS A 509 16.35 36.64 -11.16
N SER A 510 16.32 37.83 -11.75
CA SER A 510 16.39 39.10 -11.01
C SER A 510 14.99 39.65 -10.71
N PHE A 511 14.39 39.28 -9.58
CA PHE A 511 13.15 39.88 -9.09
C PHE A 511 13.16 40.19 -7.59
N ASP A 512 12.40 41.21 -7.19
CA ASP A 512 12.15 41.55 -5.79
C ASP A 512 11.19 40.51 -5.17
N LYS A 513 11.68 39.77 -4.16
CA LYS A 513 10.93 38.70 -3.48
C LYS A 513 9.55 39.15 -3.01
N GLY A 514 8.53 38.31 -3.20
CA GLY A 514 7.20 38.51 -2.61
C GLY A 514 6.44 39.76 -3.04
N THR A 515 6.68 40.31 -4.24
CA THR A 515 6.00 41.53 -4.71
C THR A 515 5.39 41.37 -6.11
N ASP A 516 4.22 41.99 -6.34
CA ASP A 516 3.60 42.09 -7.67
C ASP A 516 4.50 42.80 -8.70
N SER A 517 5.45 43.63 -8.26
CA SER A 517 6.48 44.22 -9.11
C SER A 517 7.31 43.18 -9.86
N ALA A 518 7.46 41.96 -9.34
CA ALA A 518 8.13 40.86 -10.02
C ALA A 518 7.36 40.34 -11.25
N CYS A 519 6.04 40.56 -11.28
CA CYS A 519 5.14 40.16 -12.38
C CYS A 519 4.79 41.33 -13.32
N ASN A 520 5.21 42.56 -12.99
CA ASN A 520 4.93 43.79 -13.74
C ASN A 520 5.81 43.93 -14.99
N ASN A 521 5.58 43.07 -15.99
CA ASN A 521 5.91 43.36 -17.38
C ASN A 521 4.60 43.40 -18.17
N ALA A 522 4.18 44.59 -18.60
CA ALA A 522 3.19 44.94 -19.65
C ALA A 522 1.80 44.22 -19.75
N ASP A 523 1.57 43.11 -19.06
CA ASP A 523 0.51 42.14 -19.41
C ASP A 523 -0.56 41.97 -18.30
N GLY A 524 -0.44 42.68 -17.17
CA GLY A 524 -1.47 42.73 -16.11
C GLY A 524 -1.56 41.50 -15.18
N ARG A 525 -0.56 40.61 -15.20
CA ARG A 525 -0.48 39.39 -14.38
C ARG A 525 -0.08 39.66 -12.93
N GLN A 526 -0.65 38.92 -11.99
CA GLN A 526 -0.40 39.06 -10.55
C GLN A 526 0.54 37.97 -10.00
N TYR A 527 1.24 38.29 -8.92
CA TYR A 527 2.16 37.38 -8.23
C TYR A 527 1.40 36.30 -7.45
N LEU A 528 1.82 35.04 -7.59
CA LEU A 528 1.29 33.91 -6.81
C LEU A 528 2.30 33.36 -5.80
N MET A 529 3.53 33.08 -6.23
CA MET A 529 4.61 32.54 -5.38
C MET A 529 5.98 32.77 -6.02
N ASP A 530 7.06 32.53 -5.28
CA ASP A 530 8.42 32.48 -5.81
C ASP A 530 9.17 31.21 -5.41
N SER A 531 10.14 30.79 -6.23
CA SER A 531 10.94 29.58 -6.02
C SER A 531 12.36 29.74 -6.57
N TYR A 532 13.34 29.32 -5.78
CA TYR A 532 14.77 29.29 -6.16
C TYR A 532 15.13 28.18 -7.15
N GLY A 533 14.31 27.13 -7.24
CA GLY A 533 14.40 26.11 -8.28
C GLY A 533 13.44 26.38 -9.45
N GLY A 534 12.69 27.49 -9.43
CA GLY A 534 11.54 27.68 -10.31
C GLY A 534 10.55 26.53 -10.18
N SER A 535 10.26 25.86 -11.30
CA SER A 535 9.42 24.67 -11.37
C SER A 535 10.12 23.36 -10.95
N GLY A 536 11.35 23.41 -10.43
CA GLY A 536 12.13 22.24 -10.01
C GLY A 536 13.64 22.40 -10.14
N GLY A 537 14.27 21.66 -11.06
CA GLY A 537 15.72 21.61 -11.26
C GLY A 537 16.36 22.83 -11.94
N ALA A 538 15.62 23.91 -12.15
CA ALA A 538 16.07 25.15 -12.78
C ALA A 538 16.54 26.17 -11.72
N GLN A 539 17.82 26.13 -11.36
CA GLN A 539 18.37 26.96 -10.26
C GLN A 539 18.55 28.43 -10.63
N CYS A 540 18.21 29.32 -9.69
CA CYS A 540 18.32 30.77 -9.86
C CYS A 540 19.24 31.47 -8.85
N SER A 541 19.90 32.53 -9.32
CA SER A 541 20.79 33.47 -8.66
C SER A 541 20.57 34.90 -9.17
N GLY A 542 20.97 35.89 -8.37
CA GLY A 542 20.95 37.31 -8.68
C GLY A 542 22.08 37.72 -9.64
N ALA A 543 22.07 38.98 -10.07
CA ALA A 543 23.07 39.52 -10.99
C ALA A 543 24.53 39.50 -10.44
N ASP A 544 24.67 39.37 -9.13
CA ASP A 544 25.90 39.28 -8.33
C ASP A 544 26.11 37.89 -7.70
N ASP A 545 25.43 36.85 -8.20
CA ASP A 545 25.38 35.49 -7.64
C ASP A 545 24.75 35.38 -6.23
N SER A 546 24.05 36.42 -5.75
CA SER A 546 23.21 36.33 -4.54
C SER A 546 22.01 35.42 -4.75
N GLU A 547 21.39 34.93 -3.68
CA GLU A 547 20.18 34.12 -3.80
C GLU A 547 18.99 34.95 -4.32
N SER A 548 18.49 34.66 -5.53
CA SER A 548 17.32 35.33 -6.11
C SER A 548 16.33 34.32 -6.74
N PRO A 549 15.03 34.38 -6.41
CA PRO A 549 14.05 33.39 -6.87
C PRO A 549 13.36 33.79 -8.20
N ARG A 550 12.64 32.85 -8.83
CA ARG A 550 11.69 33.17 -9.92
C ARG A 550 10.32 33.42 -9.34
N ALA A 551 9.63 34.44 -9.84
CA ALA A 551 8.21 34.64 -9.56
C ALA A 551 7.34 33.78 -10.48
N TYR A 552 6.26 33.23 -9.94
CA TYR A 552 5.19 32.56 -10.68
C TYR A 552 4.00 33.53 -10.77
N CYS A 553 3.66 33.94 -11.99
CA CYS A 553 2.71 35.02 -12.26
C CYS A 553 1.51 34.52 -13.05
N CYS A 554 0.31 34.94 -12.68
CA CYS A 554 -0.96 34.43 -13.22
C CYS A 554 -1.87 35.53 -13.79
N ASP A 555 -2.63 35.20 -14.84
CA ASP A 555 -3.77 35.99 -15.34
C ASP A 555 -4.97 35.75 -14.41
N VAL A 556 -5.28 36.68 -13.50
CA VAL A 556 -6.40 36.54 -12.55
C VAL A 556 -7.37 37.73 -12.63
N ASP A 557 -8.65 37.41 -12.80
CA ASP A 557 -9.75 38.33 -12.49
C ASP A 557 -10.00 38.26 -10.98
N SER A 558 -9.99 39.42 -10.32
CA SER A 558 -9.75 39.72 -8.89
C SER A 558 -10.53 38.99 -7.75
N GLN A 559 -11.08 37.78 -7.92
CA GLN A 559 -11.89 37.09 -6.89
C GLN A 559 -11.39 35.74 -6.35
N SER A 560 -10.24 35.19 -6.78
CA SER A 560 -9.85 33.81 -6.40
C SER A 560 -8.40 33.62 -5.94
N HIS A 561 -7.80 34.54 -5.19
CA HIS A 561 -6.41 34.36 -4.71
C HIS A 561 -6.21 33.17 -3.75
N ALA A 562 -7.20 32.84 -2.92
CA ALA A 562 -7.08 31.79 -1.91
C ALA A 562 -7.23 30.36 -2.50
N ASP A 563 -8.08 30.19 -3.51
CA ASP A 563 -8.36 28.87 -4.09
C ASP A 563 -7.26 28.39 -5.06
N TRP A 564 -6.44 29.28 -5.60
CA TRP A 564 -5.44 28.93 -6.63
C TRP A 564 -4.17 28.28 -6.07
N GLY A 565 -3.74 28.65 -4.87
CA GLY A 565 -2.57 28.07 -4.20
C GLY A 565 -2.75 26.57 -3.88
N ASP A 566 -3.94 26.21 -3.40
CA ASP A 566 -4.29 24.81 -3.09
C ASP A 566 -4.65 24.01 -4.36
N SER A 567 -5.26 24.63 -5.38
CA SER A 567 -5.76 23.95 -6.58
C SER A 567 -4.72 23.73 -7.68
N ALA A 568 -3.61 24.47 -7.70
CA ALA A 568 -2.56 24.28 -8.71
C ALA A 568 -1.63 23.08 -8.42
N GLY A 569 -1.76 22.42 -7.27
CA GLY A 569 -0.92 21.26 -6.95
C GLY A 569 0.59 21.53 -6.99
N LEU A 570 0.98 22.81 -6.89
CA LEU A 570 2.36 23.28 -6.82
C LEU A 570 2.91 23.18 -5.40
N ALA A 571 2.09 22.70 -4.45
CA ALA A 571 2.52 22.17 -3.15
C ALA A 571 3.25 20.81 -3.30
N GLN A 572 4.27 20.80 -4.16
CA GLN A 572 5.36 19.82 -4.21
C GLN A 572 6.71 20.53 -4.22
N ALA A 573 6.77 21.69 -3.57
CA ALA A 573 7.89 22.02 -2.73
C ALA A 573 7.34 22.25 -1.32
N SER A 574 6.90 21.17 -0.66
CA SER A 574 7.15 21.15 0.79
C SER A 574 8.65 21.39 0.95
N PRO A 575 9.06 22.31 1.83
CA PRO A 575 10.45 22.73 1.96
C PRO A 575 11.29 21.47 2.08
N ALA A 576 12.43 21.44 1.39
CA ALA A 576 13.42 20.37 1.45
C ALA A 576 13.29 19.64 2.80
N ARG A 577 12.78 18.39 2.80
CA ARG A 577 12.45 17.64 4.02
C ARG A 577 13.70 17.68 4.89
N ARG A 578 13.70 18.56 5.90
CA ARG A 578 14.88 18.81 6.72
C ARG A 578 15.11 17.53 7.49
N GLN A 579 16.24 16.87 7.21
CA GLN A 579 16.87 16.05 8.24
C GLN A 579 16.94 16.91 9.49
N SER A 580 16.68 16.30 10.64
CA SER A 580 16.85 16.93 11.94
C SER A 580 18.20 17.66 11.97
N SER A 581 18.16 18.99 11.86
CA SER A 581 19.37 19.79 11.61
C SER A 581 20.02 20.22 12.90
N ASP A 582 19.25 20.32 13.99
CA ASP A 582 19.70 20.86 15.27
C ASP A 582 19.09 20.11 16.47
N PHE A 583 19.77 20.19 17.61
CA PHE A 583 19.24 19.69 18.88
C PHE A 583 18.01 20.50 19.29
N ALA A 584 16.96 19.82 19.76
CA ALA A 584 15.80 20.50 20.31
C ALA A 584 16.18 21.19 21.63
N THR A 585 15.68 22.39 21.84
CA THR A 585 15.98 23.19 23.06
C THR A 585 14.73 23.82 23.64
N ALA A 586 14.79 24.18 24.91
CA ALA A 586 13.79 25.00 25.58
C ALA A 586 14.35 26.42 25.73
N THR A 587 13.58 27.43 25.36
CA THR A 587 13.94 28.84 25.56
C THR A 587 12.76 29.58 26.16
N GLY A 588 12.93 30.09 27.39
CA GLY A 588 11.82 30.63 28.17
C GLY A 588 10.74 29.57 28.36
N THR A 589 9.52 29.89 27.96
CA THR A 589 8.35 29.00 28.07
C THR A 589 7.99 28.31 26.75
N GLN A 590 8.90 28.23 25.79
CA GLN A 590 8.67 27.61 24.47
C GLN A 590 9.76 26.60 24.10
N PHE A 591 9.42 25.69 23.19
CA PHE A 591 10.39 24.80 22.57
C PHE A 591 10.91 25.40 21.27
N THR A 592 12.15 25.04 20.90
CA THR A 592 12.73 25.28 19.59
C THR A 592 13.10 23.95 18.94
N ILE A 593 12.49 23.64 17.80
CA ILE A 593 12.70 22.42 17.02
C ILE A 593 13.17 22.83 15.62
N ASP A 594 14.38 22.41 15.24
CA ASP A 594 14.96 22.65 13.90
C ASP A 594 14.92 24.13 13.45
N GLY A 595 15.14 25.03 14.41
CA GLY A 595 15.18 26.49 14.23
C GLY A 595 13.82 27.20 14.35
N GLU A 596 12.73 26.45 14.55
CA GLU A 596 11.40 27.02 14.76
C GLU A 596 11.08 27.04 16.25
N THR A 597 10.79 28.21 16.80
CA THR A 597 10.38 28.39 18.19
C THR A 597 8.86 28.54 18.27
N GLY A 598 8.20 27.74 19.10
CA GLY A 598 6.75 27.84 19.26
C GLY A 598 6.10 26.63 19.93
N TYR A 599 4.83 26.43 19.59
CA TYR A 599 4.00 25.34 20.08
C TYR A 599 4.07 24.13 19.15
N PHE A 600 4.26 22.93 19.70
CA PHE A 600 4.37 21.70 18.91
C PHE A 600 3.41 20.62 19.36
N ALA A 601 2.67 20.05 18.41
CA ALA A 601 1.86 18.86 18.64
C ALA A 601 2.67 17.58 18.43
N GLY A 602 2.29 16.54 19.16
CA GLY A 602 2.86 15.22 19.08
C GLY A 602 1.88 14.11 19.43
N SER A 603 2.41 12.91 19.68
CA SER A 603 1.64 11.74 20.14
C SER A 603 2.55 10.81 20.94
N ASN A 604 1.95 9.82 21.57
CA ASN A 604 2.62 8.68 22.18
C ASN A 604 2.50 7.42 21.30
N SER A 605 3.54 6.58 21.28
CA SER A 605 3.51 5.24 20.69
C SER A 605 4.50 4.34 21.42
N TYR A 606 4.06 3.77 22.54
CA TYR A 606 4.90 2.87 23.34
C TYR A 606 5.37 1.64 22.54
N TRP A 607 4.53 1.17 21.62
CA TRP A 607 4.71 -0.09 20.91
C TRP A 607 5.70 -0.02 19.75
N ILE A 608 6.00 1.17 19.18
CA ILE A 608 6.87 1.30 18.00
C ILE A 608 8.29 0.79 18.27
N SER A 609 8.79 1.00 19.50
CA SER A 609 10.10 0.51 19.97
C SER A 609 10.23 -1.01 19.91
N PHE A 610 9.11 -1.74 19.94
CA PHE A 610 9.09 -3.19 20.04
C PHE A 610 8.76 -3.89 18.72
N LEU A 611 8.46 -3.14 17.66
CA LEU A 611 8.26 -3.70 16.33
C LEU A 611 9.54 -4.34 15.82
N THR A 612 9.43 -5.49 15.18
CA THR A 612 10.56 -6.25 14.61
C THR A 612 10.70 -6.07 13.09
N ASN A 613 9.78 -5.35 12.45
CA ASN A 613 9.80 -5.04 11.04
C ASN A 613 10.12 -3.56 10.81
N ASP A 614 11.28 -3.28 10.21
CA ASP A 614 11.74 -1.90 9.97
C ASP A 614 10.83 -1.13 9.00
N ALA A 615 10.15 -1.83 8.08
CA ALA A 615 9.19 -1.20 7.18
C ALA A 615 7.95 -0.69 7.92
N ASP A 616 7.53 -1.36 9.00
CA ASP A 616 6.43 -0.89 9.84
C ASP A 616 6.85 0.32 10.69
N VAL A 617 8.09 0.33 11.19
CA VAL A 617 8.67 1.51 11.88
C VAL A 617 8.69 2.72 10.93
N ASP A 618 9.19 2.54 9.71
CA ASP A 618 9.26 3.60 8.69
C ASP A 618 7.87 4.08 8.22
N LEU A 619 6.90 3.17 8.14
CA LEU A 619 5.51 3.50 7.79
C LEU A 619 4.90 4.44 8.84
N VAL A 620 4.99 4.04 10.11
CA VAL A 620 4.44 4.81 11.23
C VAL A 620 5.13 6.17 11.33
N MET A 621 6.45 6.21 11.14
CA MET A 621 7.21 7.47 11.16
C MET A 621 6.85 8.39 9.98
N ASP A 622 6.60 7.87 8.76
CA ASP A 622 6.10 8.65 7.62
C ASP A 622 4.71 9.19 7.90
N HIS A 623 3.79 8.37 8.40
CA HIS A 623 2.43 8.80 8.75
C HIS A 623 2.46 9.88 9.83
N PHE A 624 3.22 9.68 10.91
CA PHE A 624 3.37 10.65 11.99
C PHE A 624 3.92 12.00 11.48
N SER A 625 5.04 11.97 10.75
CA SER A 625 5.69 13.17 10.22
C SER A 625 4.82 13.90 9.18
N SER A 626 4.19 13.15 8.26
CA SER A 626 3.33 13.72 7.21
C SER A 626 2.04 14.36 7.76
N SER A 627 1.66 14.01 8.98
CA SER A 627 0.53 14.62 9.70
C SER A 627 0.88 15.98 10.30
N GLY A 628 2.15 16.40 10.22
CA GLY A 628 2.63 17.68 10.76
C GLY A 628 2.92 17.66 12.26
N LEU A 629 2.90 16.47 12.88
CA LEU A 629 3.34 16.27 14.26
C LEU A 629 4.88 16.27 14.33
N LYS A 630 5.43 16.68 15.47
CA LYS A 630 6.89 16.88 15.64
C LYS A 630 7.52 16.06 16.75
N ILE A 631 6.78 15.77 17.82
CA ILE A 631 7.31 15.13 19.03
C ILE A 631 6.64 13.77 19.22
N PHE A 632 7.39 12.67 19.14
CA PHE A 632 6.88 11.32 19.29
C PHE A 632 7.47 10.65 20.53
N ARG A 633 6.64 10.38 21.55
CA ARG A 633 7.09 9.76 22.79
C ARG A 633 7.06 8.23 22.67
N VAL A 634 8.20 7.59 22.95
CA VAL A 634 8.44 6.15 22.72
C VAL A 634 9.13 5.50 23.92
N TRP A 635 8.91 4.20 24.10
CA TRP A 635 9.36 3.51 25.30
C TRP A 635 10.82 3.12 25.13
N GLY A 636 11.69 3.69 25.96
CA GLY A 636 13.11 3.36 25.99
C GLY A 636 13.44 2.15 26.85
N PHE A 637 12.45 1.53 27.49
CA PHE A 637 12.61 0.38 28.38
C PHE A 637 11.81 -0.82 27.90
N ASN A 638 12.29 -2.01 28.29
CA ASN A 638 11.57 -3.28 28.20
C ASN A 638 12.28 -4.25 29.15
N ASP A 639 11.84 -4.23 30.41
CA ASP A 639 12.47 -4.91 31.53
C ASP A 639 11.85 -6.28 31.79
N VAL A 640 12.69 -7.29 31.98
CA VAL A 640 12.28 -8.67 32.27
C VAL A 640 13.07 -9.23 33.45
N ASN A 641 12.49 -10.22 34.16
CA ASN A 641 13.21 -10.98 35.19
C ASN A 641 13.59 -12.40 34.75
N SER A 642 13.27 -12.77 33.51
CA SER A 642 13.64 -14.04 32.88
C SER A 642 13.88 -13.81 31.39
N GLU A 643 14.82 -14.56 30.79
CA GLU A 643 15.10 -14.45 29.36
C GLU A 643 13.84 -14.69 28.51
N SER A 644 13.70 -13.92 27.44
CA SER A 644 12.58 -14.00 26.50
C SER A 644 13.09 -14.10 25.06
N ASN A 645 12.39 -14.88 24.24
CA ASN A 645 12.61 -14.91 22.79
C ASN A 645 11.94 -13.71 22.09
N GLN A 646 11.10 -12.95 22.79
CA GLN A 646 10.50 -11.70 22.30
C GLN A 646 11.49 -10.53 22.43
N VAL A 647 11.08 -9.32 22.06
CA VAL A 647 11.90 -8.12 22.28
C VAL A 647 12.00 -7.86 23.78
N TRP A 648 13.23 -7.66 24.28
CA TRP A 648 13.53 -7.26 25.65
C TRP A 648 14.83 -6.47 25.67
N TYR A 649 14.91 -5.43 26.51
CA TYR A 649 16.06 -4.53 26.55
C TYR A 649 16.94 -4.77 27.76
N GLN A 650 16.37 -5.19 28.89
CA GLN A 650 17.12 -5.43 30.10
C GLN A 650 16.55 -6.60 30.92
N LEU A 651 17.44 -7.49 31.35
CA LEU A 651 17.18 -8.59 32.26
C LEU A 651 17.66 -8.17 33.65
N LEU A 652 16.73 -8.06 34.59
CA LEU A 652 16.99 -7.69 35.98
C LEU A 652 17.07 -8.94 36.87
N SER A 653 18.23 -9.15 37.49
CA SER A 653 18.49 -10.29 38.36
C SER A 653 19.44 -9.93 39.51
N ALA A 654 19.17 -10.50 40.69
CA ALA A 654 20.02 -10.41 41.88
C ALA A 654 21.44 -10.97 41.65
N SER A 655 21.58 -11.95 40.75
CA SER A 655 22.85 -12.65 40.47
C SER A 655 23.64 -12.06 39.30
N GLY A 656 23.11 -11.04 38.63
CA GLY A 656 23.75 -10.39 37.49
C GLY A 656 22.73 -9.96 36.44
N SER A 657 22.53 -8.65 36.30
CA SER A 657 21.63 -8.07 35.30
C SER A 657 22.34 -7.92 33.95
N ARG A 658 21.59 -7.93 32.85
CA ARG A 658 22.14 -7.84 31.49
C ARG A 658 21.31 -6.90 30.62
N ILE A 659 22.00 -6.06 29.85
CA ILE A 659 21.40 -5.19 28.84
C ILE A 659 21.53 -5.87 27.48
N ASN A 660 20.42 -6.02 26.77
CA ASN A 660 20.38 -6.67 25.45
C ASN A 660 20.66 -5.65 24.35
N THR A 661 21.87 -5.67 23.81
CA THR A 661 22.28 -4.86 22.65
C THR A 661 22.13 -5.58 21.31
N GLY A 662 21.50 -6.78 21.31
CA GLY A 662 21.30 -7.61 20.13
C GLY A 662 20.09 -7.23 19.29
N ALA A 663 19.80 -8.06 18.28
CA ALA A 663 18.76 -7.82 17.26
C ALA A 663 17.32 -7.77 17.82
N ASN A 664 17.03 -8.52 18.88
CA ASN A 664 15.76 -8.44 19.63
C ASN A 664 15.88 -7.57 20.89
N GLY A 665 16.91 -6.72 20.97
CA GLY A 665 17.16 -5.80 22.06
C GLY A 665 17.17 -4.35 21.57
N LEU A 666 18.13 -3.57 22.05
CA LEU A 666 18.25 -2.14 21.73
C LEU A 666 18.43 -1.83 20.24
N GLN A 667 18.77 -2.81 19.38
CA GLN A 667 18.74 -2.61 17.93
C GLN A 667 17.36 -2.27 17.39
N ARG A 668 16.29 -2.64 18.11
CA ARG A 668 14.92 -2.22 17.72
C ARG A 668 14.69 -0.73 18.01
N LEU A 669 15.23 -0.22 19.10
CA LEU A 669 15.22 1.22 19.40
C LEU A 669 16.15 2.00 18.46
N ASP A 670 17.29 1.43 18.06
CA ASP A 670 18.17 2.04 17.03
C ASP A 670 17.39 2.29 15.72
N ALA A 671 16.57 1.33 15.30
CA ALA A 671 15.75 1.46 14.09
C ALA A 671 14.73 2.60 14.19
N VAL A 672 14.12 2.79 15.37
CA VAL A 672 13.19 3.90 15.63
C VAL A 672 13.92 5.25 15.58
N VAL A 673 15.08 5.37 16.24
CA VAL A 673 15.88 6.60 16.22
C VAL A 673 16.34 6.94 14.79
N ALA A 674 16.86 5.95 14.05
CA ALA A 674 17.27 6.15 12.66
C ALA A 674 16.10 6.56 11.75
N SER A 675 14.91 6.00 11.97
CA SER A 675 13.70 6.42 11.25
C SER A 675 13.30 7.84 11.63
N ALA A 676 13.34 8.21 12.91
CA ALA A 676 13.02 9.57 13.36
C ALA A 676 13.97 10.62 12.77
N GLU A 677 15.28 10.33 12.70
CA GLU A 677 16.27 11.15 12.00
C GLU A 677 15.92 11.35 10.53
N LYS A 678 15.54 10.27 9.86
CA LYS A 678 15.15 10.25 8.44
C LYS A 678 13.90 11.08 8.16
N TYR A 679 12.93 11.10 9.08
CA TYR A 679 11.65 11.78 8.90
C TYR A 679 11.53 13.13 9.62
N GLY A 680 12.61 13.60 10.28
CA GLY A 680 12.62 14.88 10.99
C GLY A 680 11.68 14.90 12.20
N VAL A 681 11.55 13.75 12.88
CA VAL A 681 10.75 13.58 14.11
C VAL A 681 11.66 13.66 15.32
N LYS A 682 11.20 14.29 16.40
CA LYS A 682 11.92 14.37 17.67
C LYS A 682 11.32 13.38 18.69
N LEU A 683 12.15 12.59 19.35
CA LEU A 683 11.74 11.50 20.23
C LEU A 683 11.89 11.87 21.70
N ILE A 684 10.84 11.66 22.49
CA ILE A 684 10.97 11.56 23.95
C ILE A 684 11.20 10.08 24.27
N ILE A 685 12.29 9.78 24.97
CA ILE A 685 12.70 8.40 25.29
C ILE A 685 12.81 8.27 26.81
N ASN A 686 11.93 7.48 27.40
CA ASN A 686 11.88 7.26 28.85
C ASN A 686 12.65 6.01 29.29
N PHE A 687 13.25 6.07 30.49
CA PHE A 687 14.20 5.03 30.92
C PHE A 687 13.58 3.88 31.73
N VAL A 688 12.42 4.07 32.34
CA VAL A 688 11.73 3.05 33.17
C VAL A 688 10.25 3.38 33.31
N ASN A 689 9.42 2.37 33.57
CA ASN A 689 8.01 2.55 33.93
C ASN A 689 7.81 2.59 35.44
N TYR A 690 6.94 3.44 35.95
CA TYR A 690 6.37 3.27 37.30
C TYR A 690 5.44 2.05 37.36
N TRP A 691 4.64 1.82 36.32
CA TRP A 691 3.73 0.69 36.19
C TRP A 691 4.45 -0.60 35.84
N ASP A 692 3.72 -1.72 35.85
CA ASP A 692 4.29 -3.05 35.67
C ASP A 692 4.39 -3.47 34.19
N ASP A 693 3.75 -2.72 33.28
CA ASP A 693 3.83 -2.96 31.84
C ASP A 693 5.28 -2.86 31.36
N TYR A 694 5.73 -3.92 30.69
CA TYR A 694 7.13 -4.11 30.28
C TYR A 694 8.12 -4.05 31.47
N GLY A 695 7.68 -4.53 32.64
CA GLY A 695 8.48 -4.79 33.83
C GLY A 695 8.48 -3.65 34.85
N GLY A 696 8.95 -2.48 34.43
CA GLY A 696 9.01 -1.26 35.24
C GLY A 696 9.73 -1.40 36.58
N MET A 697 9.43 -0.48 37.51
CA MET A 697 10.02 -0.46 38.86
C MET A 697 9.79 -1.77 39.61
N ASN A 698 8.68 -2.49 39.34
CA ASN A 698 8.40 -3.76 39.99
C ASN A 698 9.40 -4.86 39.57
N ALA A 699 9.87 -4.87 38.31
CA ALA A 699 10.92 -5.80 37.87
C ALA A 699 12.26 -5.54 38.61
N TYR A 700 12.57 -4.29 38.94
CA TYR A 700 13.71 -3.94 39.81
C TYR A 700 13.49 -4.40 41.25
N VAL A 701 12.30 -4.18 41.82
CA VAL A 701 11.96 -4.64 43.18
C VAL A 701 12.05 -6.16 43.29
N LYS A 702 11.59 -6.89 42.27
CA LYS A 702 11.70 -8.36 42.22
C LYS A 702 13.15 -8.84 42.18
N ALA A 703 14.03 -8.11 41.52
CA ALA A 703 15.45 -8.46 41.44
C ALA A 703 16.26 -8.04 42.69
N PHE A 704 15.96 -6.88 43.29
CA PHE A 704 16.81 -6.25 44.29
C PHE A 704 16.18 -6.09 45.67
N GLY A 705 14.92 -6.51 45.83
CA GLY A 705 14.14 -6.40 47.05
C GLY A 705 13.63 -4.98 47.33
N GLY A 706 12.86 -4.84 48.41
CA GLY A 706 12.26 -3.57 48.84
C GLY A 706 10.80 -3.42 48.40
N THR A 707 10.35 -2.18 48.29
CA THR A 707 9.00 -1.81 47.81
C THR A 707 9.14 -0.81 46.65
N LYS A 708 8.06 -0.58 45.91
CA LYS A 708 8.06 0.42 44.83
C LYS A 708 8.40 1.83 45.34
N ALA A 709 7.86 2.21 46.51
CA ALA A 709 8.26 3.44 47.20
C ALA A 709 9.74 3.45 47.64
N GLY A 710 10.28 2.29 48.06
CA GLY A 710 11.69 2.15 48.40
C GLY A 710 12.64 2.04 47.21
N TRP A 711 12.13 1.94 45.97
CA TRP A 711 12.95 1.81 44.76
C TRP A 711 13.86 3.02 44.54
N TYR A 712 13.36 4.22 44.79
CA TYR A 712 14.07 5.49 44.60
C TYR A 712 15.36 5.60 45.43
N THR A 713 15.42 4.90 46.57
CA THR A 713 16.57 4.90 47.49
C THR A 713 17.25 3.52 47.59
N ASN A 714 16.88 2.56 46.74
CA ASN A 714 17.52 1.24 46.74
C ASN A 714 18.81 1.29 45.91
N ASP A 715 19.96 1.27 46.59
CA ASP A 715 21.28 1.39 45.96
C ASP A 715 21.51 0.41 44.80
N LYS A 716 21.07 -0.85 44.93
CA LYS A 716 21.24 -1.86 43.87
C LYS A 716 20.37 -1.56 42.67
N ALA A 717 19.11 -1.19 42.91
CA ALA A 717 18.18 -0.83 41.84
C ALA A 717 18.65 0.43 41.10
N GLN A 718 19.01 1.49 41.84
CA GLN A 718 19.51 2.74 41.26
C GLN A 718 20.85 2.57 40.53
N THR A 719 21.73 1.70 41.02
CA THR A 719 22.99 1.37 40.32
C THR A 719 22.70 0.72 38.96
N GLN A 720 21.81 -0.27 38.91
CA GLN A 720 21.46 -0.92 37.64
C GLN A 720 20.68 0.01 36.71
N TYR A 721 19.79 0.84 37.25
CA TYR A 721 19.04 1.84 36.49
C TYR A 721 19.97 2.89 35.86
N ARG A 722 20.95 3.40 36.61
CA ARG A 722 21.99 4.29 36.06
C ARG A 722 22.84 3.61 34.98
N ALA A 723 23.16 2.32 35.15
CA ALA A 723 23.85 1.56 34.11
C ALA A 723 23.01 1.44 32.82
N TYR A 724 21.69 1.29 32.95
CA TYR A 724 20.77 1.27 31.80
C TYR A 724 20.66 2.64 31.12
N ILE A 725 20.52 3.73 31.89
CA ILE A 725 20.58 5.11 31.38
C ILE A 725 21.85 5.30 30.55
N ALA A 726 23.02 4.96 31.11
CA ALA A 726 24.29 5.12 30.42
C ALA A 726 24.33 4.32 29.10
N ALA A 727 23.76 3.13 29.09
CA ALA A 727 23.69 2.29 27.89
C ALA A 727 22.78 2.88 26.81
N LEU A 728 21.70 3.58 27.14
CA LEU A 728 20.83 4.24 26.16
C LEU A 728 21.41 5.58 25.70
N VAL A 729 21.77 6.45 26.64
CA VAL A 729 22.26 7.81 26.35
C VAL A 729 23.52 7.74 25.48
N SER A 730 24.44 6.82 25.77
CA SER A 730 25.65 6.67 24.96
C SER A 730 25.40 6.30 23.49
N ARG A 731 24.23 5.74 23.14
CA ARG A 731 23.88 5.38 21.76
C ARG A 731 23.40 6.58 20.96
N TYR A 732 22.65 7.48 21.59
CA TYR A 732 21.90 8.51 20.87
C TYR A 732 22.24 9.95 21.30
N LYS A 733 23.21 10.17 22.19
CA LYS A 733 23.64 11.52 22.62
C LYS A 733 24.06 12.48 21.49
N ASP A 734 24.41 11.94 20.33
CA ASP A 734 24.79 12.72 19.15
C ASP A 734 23.65 12.79 18.10
N SER A 735 22.55 12.05 18.32
CA SER A 735 21.39 12.02 17.45
C SER A 735 20.49 13.22 17.72
N LYS A 736 20.35 14.09 16.73
CA LYS A 736 19.48 15.27 16.83
C LYS A 736 17.98 14.92 16.82
N ALA A 737 17.64 13.65 16.58
CA ALA A 737 16.27 13.16 16.64
C ALA A 737 15.81 12.91 18.08
N VAL A 738 16.66 12.98 19.11
CA VAL A 738 16.20 12.97 20.49
C VAL A 738 15.67 14.36 20.86
N PHE A 739 14.40 14.44 21.25
CA PHE A 739 13.79 15.64 21.84
C PHE A 739 14.28 15.82 23.27
N ALA A 740 14.08 14.78 24.09
CA ALA A 740 14.42 14.78 25.49
C ALA A 740 14.61 13.36 26.03
N TRP A 741 15.47 13.27 27.05
CA TRP A 741 15.54 12.11 27.93
C TRP A 741 14.51 12.26 29.05
N GLU A 742 13.71 11.23 29.25
CA GLU A 742 12.69 11.23 30.30
C GLU A 742 13.06 10.24 31.40
N LEU A 743 13.05 10.70 32.66
CA LEU A 743 13.51 9.89 33.78
C LEU A 743 12.64 8.63 33.95
N ALA A 744 11.33 8.77 34.00
CA ALA A 744 10.41 7.63 34.06
C ALA A 744 9.04 7.98 33.49
N ASN A 745 8.32 6.95 33.01
CA ASN A 745 6.88 7.06 32.80
C ASN A 745 6.15 7.09 34.15
N GLU A 746 5.44 8.19 34.43
CA GLU A 746 4.54 8.39 35.57
C GLU A 746 5.13 8.03 36.95
N PRO A 747 6.33 8.49 37.34
CA PRO A 747 6.92 8.17 38.63
C PRO A 747 6.05 8.67 39.80
N ARG A 748 5.57 7.75 40.63
CA ARG A 748 4.90 8.06 41.91
C ARG A 748 5.60 7.44 43.11
N CYS A 749 5.40 8.03 44.28
CA CYS A 749 5.79 7.49 45.58
C CYS A 749 4.62 7.67 46.54
N GLN A 750 3.63 6.79 46.40
CA GLN A 750 2.36 6.89 47.13
C GLN A 750 2.58 6.92 48.66
N GLY A 751 2.11 7.99 49.30
CA GLY A 751 2.25 8.25 50.74
C GLY A 751 3.64 8.71 51.19
N CYS A 752 4.60 8.86 50.27
CA CYS A 752 5.93 9.38 50.59
C CYS A 752 5.92 10.90 50.79
N GLN A 753 6.94 11.42 51.47
CA GLN A 753 7.26 12.84 51.38
C GLN A 753 7.69 13.18 49.95
N THR A 754 7.29 14.35 49.45
CA THR A 754 7.59 14.78 48.07
C THR A 754 9.09 14.96 47.81
N ASP A 755 9.89 15.10 48.87
CA ASP A 755 11.35 15.07 48.82
C ASP A 755 11.95 13.78 48.23
N VAL A 756 11.23 12.65 48.28
CA VAL A 756 11.77 11.39 47.76
C VAL A 756 11.94 11.48 46.23
N ILE A 757 10.89 11.90 45.51
CA ILE A 757 10.95 12.06 44.06
C ILE A 757 11.84 13.24 43.70
N TYR A 758 11.72 14.38 44.38
CA TYR A 758 12.56 15.56 44.11
C TYR A 758 14.06 15.23 44.17
N ASN A 759 14.52 14.57 45.25
CA ASN A 759 15.94 14.24 45.40
C ASN A 759 16.40 13.21 44.37
N TRP A 760 15.57 12.21 44.07
CA TRP A 760 15.86 11.22 43.04
C TRP A 760 15.93 11.84 41.64
N ALA A 761 14.95 12.66 41.28
CA ALA A 761 14.88 13.34 39.98
C ALA A 761 16.06 14.28 39.78
N LYS A 762 16.44 15.04 40.82
CA LYS A 762 17.63 15.89 40.80
C LYS A 762 18.90 15.07 40.55
N ALA A 763 19.15 14.06 41.38
CA ALA A 763 20.37 13.25 41.27
C ALA A 763 20.44 12.43 39.97
N THR A 764 19.30 12.10 39.37
CA THR A 764 19.22 11.31 38.12
C THR A 764 19.35 12.21 36.90
N SER A 765 18.68 13.37 36.85
CA SER A 765 18.84 14.34 35.77
C SER A 765 20.25 14.94 35.72
N GLU A 766 20.88 15.22 36.86
CA GLU A 766 22.31 15.59 36.93
C GLU A 766 23.21 14.51 36.32
N TYR A 767 22.88 13.23 36.54
CA TYR A 767 23.62 12.12 35.95
C TYR A 767 23.41 12.02 34.44
N VAL A 768 22.18 12.17 33.94
CA VAL A 768 21.89 12.21 32.50
C VAL A 768 22.65 13.37 31.84
N LYS A 769 22.59 14.58 32.39
CA LYS A 769 23.32 15.76 31.87
C LYS A 769 24.84 15.57 31.89
N SER A 770 25.37 14.77 32.82
CA SER A 770 26.80 14.42 32.85
C SER A 770 27.22 13.49 31.70
N LEU A 771 26.28 12.71 31.14
CA LEU A 771 26.50 11.82 30.00
C LEU A 771 26.22 12.53 28.67
N ASP A 772 25.24 13.43 28.66
CA ASP A 772 24.74 14.14 27.49
C ASP A 772 24.35 15.59 27.86
N PRO A 773 25.22 16.56 27.54
CA PRO A 773 24.95 17.98 27.79
C PRO A 773 24.10 18.64 26.69
N ASN A 774 23.80 17.95 25.58
CA ASN A 774 23.15 18.53 24.42
C ASN A 774 21.63 18.46 24.50
N HIS A 775 21.09 17.31 24.93
CA HIS A 775 19.66 17.07 24.93
C HIS A 775 18.95 17.59 26.19
N MET A 776 17.67 17.89 26.03
CA MET A 776 16.79 18.20 27.15
C MET A 776 16.56 16.97 28.03
N VAL A 777 16.21 17.19 29.29
CA VAL A 777 15.85 16.18 30.27
C VAL A 777 14.55 16.60 30.94
N THR A 778 13.61 15.67 31.09
CA THR A 778 12.36 15.88 31.82
C THR A 778 12.05 14.70 32.75
N LEU A 779 11.07 14.86 33.63
CA LEU A 779 10.73 13.88 34.66
C LEU A 779 9.80 12.78 34.13
N GLY A 780 8.77 13.13 33.36
CA GLY A 780 7.72 12.22 32.85
C GLY A 780 6.61 11.95 33.87
N ASP A 781 6.45 12.82 34.87
CA ASP A 781 5.38 12.72 35.86
C ASP A 781 4.04 13.26 35.36
N GLU A 782 2.97 12.81 36.00
CA GLU A 782 1.60 13.18 35.65
C GLU A 782 1.24 14.63 36.04
N GLY A 783 2.12 15.34 36.76
CA GLY A 783 1.88 16.72 37.23
C GLY A 783 1.15 16.82 38.58
N PHE A 784 1.03 15.71 39.33
CA PHE A 784 0.33 15.73 40.62
C PHE A 784 0.99 16.62 41.67
N GLY A 785 0.20 17.04 42.66
CA GLY A 785 0.67 17.86 43.77
C GLY A 785 1.02 19.28 43.30
N ILE A 786 0.00 20.06 42.99
CA ILE A 786 0.13 21.43 42.51
C ILE A 786 -0.91 22.31 43.20
N ALA A 787 -0.57 23.58 43.45
CA ALA A 787 -1.54 24.53 44.01
C ALA A 787 -2.60 24.88 42.95
N GLY A 788 -3.89 24.89 43.35
CA GLY A 788 -4.96 25.36 42.47
C GLY A 788 -6.31 24.68 42.66
N GLY A 789 -6.35 23.46 43.21
CA GLY A 789 -7.58 22.68 43.36
C GLY A 789 -7.59 21.77 44.59
N THR A 790 -8.77 21.22 44.90
CA THR A 790 -8.99 20.30 46.03
C THR A 790 -9.23 18.85 45.59
N SER A 791 -9.30 18.58 44.29
CA SER A 791 -9.47 17.21 43.78
C SER A 791 -8.17 16.41 43.95
N TYR A 792 -8.29 15.08 43.86
CA TYR A 792 -7.20 14.13 44.05
C TYR A 792 -5.92 14.47 43.25
N PRO A 793 -5.97 14.82 41.95
CA PRO A 793 -4.78 15.16 41.18
C PRO A 793 -3.97 16.35 41.71
N PHE A 794 -4.64 17.32 42.37
CA PHE A 794 -3.95 18.47 42.98
C PHE A 794 -3.28 18.12 44.32
N GLN A 795 -3.51 16.93 44.88
CA GLN A 795 -2.96 16.53 46.18
C GLN A 795 -1.55 15.94 46.04
N PHE A 796 -0.76 16.07 47.11
CA PHE A 796 0.62 15.59 47.18
C PHE A 796 0.74 14.11 47.56
N SER A 797 -0.37 13.36 47.63
CA SER A 797 -0.41 11.99 48.15
C SER A 797 0.33 10.98 47.29
N GLU A 798 0.57 11.29 46.01
CA GLU A 798 1.38 10.46 45.11
C GLU A 798 2.89 10.73 45.22
N GLY A 799 3.32 11.55 46.19
CA GLY A 799 4.73 11.86 46.43
C GLY A 799 5.35 12.80 45.40
N VAL A 800 4.52 13.40 44.55
CA VAL A 800 4.90 14.41 43.55
C VAL A 800 4.52 15.79 44.08
N ASP A 801 5.40 16.77 43.83
CA ASP A 801 5.16 18.19 44.02
C ASP A 801 5.65 18.89 42.74
N PHE A 802 4.71 19.19 41.85
CA PHE A 802 5.03 19.63 40.49
C PHE A 802 5.90 20.89 40.48
N ALA A 803 5.52 21.91 41.24
CA ALA A 803 6.24 23.18 41.31
C ALA A 803 7.66 22.99 41.90
N LYS A 804 7.81 22.12 42.89
CA LYS A 804 9.11 21.79 43.49
C LYS A 804 10.01 21.01 42.54
N ASN A 805 9.48 20.03 41.82
CA ASN A 805 10.23 19.27 40.83
C ASN A 805 10.68 20.15 39.65
N LEU A 806 9.80 21.05 39.20
CA LEU A 806 10.10 21.99 38.13
C LEU A 806 11.25 22.96 38.47
N ALA A 807 11.50 23.21 39.76
CA ALA A 807 12.63 24.01 40.23
C ALA A 807 14.00 23.32 40.10
N ILE A 808 14.05 22.02 39.75
CA ILE A 808 15.31 21.30 39.50
C ILE A 808 15.97 21.87 38.23
N GLU A 809 17.16 22.44 38.35
CA GLU A 809 17.86 23.13 37.25
C GLU A 809 18.15 22.23 36.03
N THR A 810 18.41 20.95 36.26
CA THR A 810 18.73 19.95 35.22
C THR A 810 17.50 19.33 34.55
N LEU A 811 16.29 19.72 34.93
CA LEU A 811 15.06 19.43 34.19
C LEU A 811 14.70 20.64 33.34
N ASP A 812 14.69 20.52 32.03
CA ASP A 812 14.56 21.65 31.11
C ASP A 812 13.09 22.11 30.94
N PHE A 813 12.13 21.21 31.16
CA PHE A 813 10.69 21.48 31.04
C PHE A 813 9.86 20.57 31.94
N GLY A 814 8.64 21.00 32.25
CA GLY A 814 7.68 20.21 33.04
C GLY A 814 6.77 19.35 32.16
N THR A 815 6.42 18.17 32.66
CA THR A 815 5.46 17.25 32.03
C THR A 815 4.24 17.12 32.92
N PHE A 816 3.07 16.99 32.32
CA PHE A 816 1.87 16.62 33.04
C PHE A 816 0.94 15.83 32.13
N HIS A 817 0.19 14.91 32.71
CA HIS A 817 -0.73 14.02 32.00
C HIS A 817 -2.17 14.40 32.33
N MET A 818 -3.16 13.78 31.68
CA MET A 818 -4.56 14.08 31.94
C MET A 818 -5.51 12.94 31.59
N TYR A 819 -6.00 12.22 32.61
CA TYR A 819 -6.95 11.11 32.47
C TYR A 819 -8.15 11.24 33.42
N PRO A 820 -9.12 12.13 33.13
CA PRO A 820 -10.24 12.43 34.03
C PRO A 820 -11.05 11.20 34.48
N GLU A 821 -11.27 10.23 33.57
CA GLU A 821 -12.00 8.99 33.85
C GLU A 821 -11.28 8.14 34.90
N SER A 822 -9.96 7.95 34.75
CA SER A 822 -9.13 7.19 35.69
C SER A 822 -9.04 7.88 37.05
N TRP A 823 -8.96 9.21 37.05
CA TRP A 823 -8.81 10.01 38.27
C TRP A 823 -10.13 10.35 38.96
N SER A 824 -11.26 9.89 38.40
CA SER A 824 -12.61 10.14 38.93
C SER A 824 -12.91 11.63 39.10
N VAL A 825 -12.56 12.45 38.11
CA VAL A 825 -12.84 13.90 38.06
C VAL A 825 -13.68 14.23 36.82
N ASP A 826 -14.33 15.40 36.83
CA ASP A 826 -15.13 15.88 35.69
C ASP A 826 -14.27 15.99 34.41
N SER A 827 -14.78 15.60 33.25
CA SER A 827 -14.05 15.67 31.98
C SER A 827 -14.27 16.98 31.22
N THR A 828 -15.11 17.89 31.73
CA THR A 828 -15.44 19.15 31.05
C THR A 828 -14.62 20.33 31.57
N ASN A 829 -14.65 20.61 32.87
CA ASN A 829 -14.05 21.80 33.48
C ASN A 829 -12.67 21.51 34.07
N PHE A 830 -12.52 20.40 34.79
CA PHE A 830 -11.25 20.04 35.43
C PHE A 830 -10.07 20.02 34.44
N PRO A 831 -10.17 19.47 33.21
CA PRO A 831 -9.07 19.50 32.25
C PRO A 831 -8.55 20.90 31.93
N ILE A 832 -9.45 21.87 31.82
CA ILE A 832 -9.11 23.26 31.51
C ILE A 832 -8.43 23.92 32.72
N GLU A 833 -8.91 23.66 33.93
CA GLU A 833 -8.29 24.12 35.17
C GLU A 833 -6.90 23.50 35.38
N TRP A 834 -6.78 22.20 35.10
CA TRP A 834 -5.57 21.43 35.17
C TRP A 834 -4.48 21.99 34.25
N ILE A 835 -4.79 22.18 32.97
CA ILE A 835 -3.89 22.79 31.98
C ILE A 835 -3.44 24.19 32.42
N LYS A 836 -4.36 25.03 32.90
CA LYS A 836 -4.05 26.39 33.36
C LYS A 836 -3.14 26.42 34.58
N ALA A 837 -3.36 25.53 35.54
CA ALA A 837 -2.52 25.45 36.74
C ALA A 837 -1.07 25.07 36.40
N HIS A 838 -0.88 24.09 35.50
CA HIS A 838 0.45 23.67 35.04
C HIS A 838 1.13 24.76 34.22
N GLY A 839 0.41 25.36 33.27
CA GLY A 839 0.92 26.50 32.50
C GLY A 839 1.41 27.63 33.41
N ALA A 840 0.63 28.02 34.42
CA ALA A 840 1.01 29.05 35.37
C ALA A 840 2.26 28.68 36.20
N ALA A 841 2.39 27.43 36.64
CA ALA A 841 3.58 26.95 37.35
C ALA A 841 4.83 26.95 36.43
N CYS A 842 4.67 26.58 35.16
CA CYS A 842 5.71 26.64 34.14
C CYS A 842 6.16 28.06 33.81
N VAL A 843 5.23 29.00 33.67
CA VAL A 843 5.55 30.43 33.57
C VAL A 843 6.32 30.91 34.79
N ALA A 844 5.88 30.56 36.01
CA ALA A 844 6.54 30.97 37.25
C ALA A 844 7.97 30.41 37.38
N ALA A 845 8.23 29.23 36.83
CA ALA A 845 9.56 28.62 36.80
C ALA A 845 10.43 29.08 35.60
N GLY A 846 9.86 29.81 34.64
CA GLY A 846 10.55 30.21 33.41
C GLY A 846 10.90 29.04 32.50
N LYS A 847 10.08 27.98 32.51
CA LYS A 847 10.29 26.74 31.74
C LYS A 847 9.01 26.40 30.95
N PRO A 848 9.11 25.70 29.80
CA PRO A 848 7.94 25.21 29.11
C PRO A 848 7.30 24.05 29.87
N CYS A 849 6.00 23.86 29.62
CA CYS A 849 5.23 22.69 30.00
C CYS A 849 4.83 21.91 28.73
N LEU A 850 4.82 20.59 28.84
CA LEU A 850 4.31 19.67 27.83
C LEU A 850 3.13 18.90 28.45
N LEU A 851 1.94 19.01 27.85
CA LEU A 851 0.83 18.10 28.14
C LEU A 851 1.15 16.76 27.45
N GLU A 852 1.88 15.89 28.14
CA GLU A 852 2.62 14.77 27.55
C GLU A 852 1.76 13.53 27.29
N GLU A 853 0.66 13.39 28.03
CA GLU A 853 -0.37 12.40 27.74
C GLU A 853 -1.76 12.93 28.08
N TYR A 854 -2.75 12.61 27.26
CA TYR A 854 -4.16 12.81 27.58
C TYR A 854 -5.04 11.90 26.72
N GLY A 855 -6.19 11.52 27.25
CA GLY A 855 -7.18 10.77 26.49
C GLY A 855 -8.48 10.50 27.26
N MET A 856 -9.53 10.22 26.50
CA MET A 856 -10.82 9.69 26.97
C MET A 856 -11.07 8.34 26.34
N THR A 857 -11.90 7.48 26.95
CA THR A 857 -12.28 6.20 26.33
C THR A 857 -13.51 6.30 25.42
N THR A 858 -14.23 7.43 25.48
CA THR A 858 -15.41 7.68 24.66
C THR A 858 -15.49 9.15 24.23
N ASN A 859 -16.09 9.39 23.05
CA ASN A 859 -16.29 10.73 22.49
C ASN A 859 -14.99 11.56 22.45
N HIS A 860 -13.93 11.01 21.82
CA HIS A 860 -12.63 11.64 21.70
C HIS A 860 -12.72 13.07 21.18
N CYS A 861 -13.19 13.25 19.94
CA CYS A 861 -13.26 14.56 19.30
C CYS A 861 -14.06 15.59 20.12
N GLY A 862 -15.24 15.23 20.61
CA GLY A 862 -16.11 16.15 21.35
C GLY A 862 -15.56 16.57 22.71
N THR A 863 -14.66 15.79 23.30
CA THR A 863 -14.14 16.02 24.66
C THR A 863 -12.71 16.56 24.65
N GLU A 864 -11.85 16.01 23.79
CA GLU A 864 -10.42 16.31 23.76
C GLU A 864 -10.07 17.55 22.92
N ALA A 865 -10.85 17.89 21.89
CA ALA A 865 -10.59 19.11 21.08
C ALA A 865 -10.66 20.42 21.91
N PRO A 866 -11.61 20.58 22.87
CA PRO A 866 -11.56 21.68 23.83
C PRO A 866 -10.28 21.73 24.67
N TRP A 867 -9.72 20.58 25.04
CA TRP A 867 -8.49 20.49 25.83
C TRP A 867 -7.29 20.93 25.01
N GLN A 868 -7.18 20.48 23.76
CA GLN A 868 -6.18 20.92 22.79
C GLN A 868 -6.21 22.44 22.60
N LYS A 869 -7.40 23.03 22.48
CA LYS A 869 -7.55 24.49 22.42
C LYS A 869 -7.08 25.17 23.71
N ALA A 870 -7.43 24.64 24.87
CA ALA A 870 -6.96 25.19 26.15
C ALA A 870 -5.44 25.11 26.28
N SER A 871 -4.84 24.00 25.87
CA SER A 871 -3.39 23.81 25.86
C SER A 871 -2.70 24.85 24.98
N ARG A 872 -3.15 25.04 23.73
CA ARG A 872 -2.60 26.03 22.79
C ARG A 872 -2.73 27.49 23.25
N THR A 873 -3.76 27.79 24.04
CA THR A 873 -4.06 29.16 24.48
C THR A 873 -3.58 29.47 25.90
N THR A 874 -3.01 28.50 26.61
CA THR A 874 -2.49 28.68 27.97
C THR A 874 -1.00 29.01 27.90
N GLU A 875 -0.64 30.20 28.37
CA GLU A 875 0.77 30.59 28.52
C GLU A 875 1.52 29.59 29.41
N GLY A 876 2.75 29.25 29.02
CA GLY A 876 3.56 28.23 29.70
C GLY A 876 3.46 26.85 29.07
N VAL A 877 2.37 26.52 28.38
CA VAL A 877 2.23 25.23 27.69
C VAL A 877 2.73 25.37 26.25
N ALA A 878 3.76 24.61 25.91
CA ALA A 878 4.49 24.72 24.64
C ALA A 878 4.28 23.53 23.71
N GLY A 879 3.47 22.57 24.11
CA GLY A 879 3.11 21.45 23.28
C GLY A 879 2.13 20.52 23.98
N ASP A 880 1.60 19.59 23.20
CA ASP A 880 0.74 18.53 23.69
C ASP A 880 0.92 17.25 22.87
N GLN A 881 0.73 16.10 23.52
CA GLN A 881 0.83 14.78 22.90
C GLN A 881 -0.33 13.91 23.38
N PHE A 882 -1.22 13.52 22.47
CA PHE A 882 -2.31 12.63 22.84
C PHE A 882 -1.80 11.21 23.11
N TRP A 883 -2.52 10.50 23.95
CA TRP A 883 -2.38 9.07 24.17
C TRP A 883 -3.56 8.37 23.47
N GLN A 884 -3.39 7.59 22.41
CA GLN A 884 -2.13 7.28 21.73
C GLN A 884 -2.28 7.08 20.21
N TRP A 885 -1.16 7.05 19.49
CA TRP A 885 -1.13 6.80 18.05
C TRP A 885 -1.64 5.39 17.72
N GLY A 886 -2.55 5.29 16.76
CA GLY A 886 -2.97 4.03 16.16
C GLY A 886 -2.62 3.95 14.67
N ASP A 887 -2.18 2.80 14.20
CA ASP A 887 -1.83 2.60 12.79
C ASP A 887 -2.20 1.19 12.27
N GLN A 888 -2.02 0.98 10.97
CA GLN A 888 -2.20 -0.30 10.29
C GLN A 888 -0.85 -0.85 9.85
N LEU A 889 -0.35 -1.85 10.56
CA LEU A 889 0.94 -2.49 10.31
C LEU A 889 0.79 -3.73 9.42
N SER A 890 1.93 -4.27 8.97
CA SER A 890 1.99 -5.56 8.26
C SER A 890 1.44 -6.74 9.08
N SER A 891 1.51 -6.64 10.42
CA SER A 891 0.98 -7.63 11.36
C SER A 891 -0.51 -7.44 11.72
N GLY A 892 -1.14 -6.38 11.21
CA GLY A 892 -2.51 -6.00 11.56
C GLY A 892 -2.58 -4.62 12.18
N GLN A 893 -3.77 -4.27 12.66
CA GLN A 893 -4.02 -3.00 13.34
C GLN A 893 -3.31 -2.98 14.70
N THR A 894 -2.73 -1.84 15.08
CA THR A 894 -2.11 -1.66 16.40
C THR A 894 -3.14 -1.79 17.52
N HIS A 895 -2.69 -2.08 18.75
CA HIS A 895 -3.55 -2.26 19.91
C HIS A 895 -4.47 -1.04 20.14
N ASN A 896 -5.73 -1.30 20.50
CA ASN A 896 -6.67 -0.28 20.94
C ASN A 896 -6.93 -0.44 22.44
N ASP A 897 -6.46 0.51 23.23
CA ASP A 897 -6.69 0.57 24.68
C ASP A 897 -7.92 1.40 25.07
N GLY A 898 -8.72 1.83 24.10
CA GLY A 898 -9.84 2.73 24.28
C GLY A 898 -9.49 4.20 24.09
N HIS A 899 -8.20 4.57 24.16
CA HIS A 899 -7.71 5.94 23.95
C HIS A 899 -7.07 6.14 22.56
N THR A 900 -6.97 5.08 21.77
CA THR A 900 -6.18 5.06 20.53
C THR A 900 -6.84 5.85 19.39
N ILE A 901 -6.12 6.83 18.83
CA ILE A 901 -6.54 7.61 17.66
C ILE A 901 -5.86 7.06 16.40
N TYR A 902 -6.61 6.33 15.58
CA TYR A 902 -6.08 5.69 14.38
C TYR A 902 -5.85 6.67 13.23
N TYR A 903 -4.67 6.60 12.59
CA TYR A 903 -4.34 7.35 11.39
C TYR A 903 -5.44 7.23 10.31
N ASN A 904 -5.81 8.37 9.71
CA ASN A 904 -6.92 8.52 8.75
C ASN A 904 -8.35 8.22 9.26
N SER A 905 -8.55 8.03 10.58
CA SER A 905 -9.90 7.95 11.16
C SER A 905 -10.61 9.32 11.24
N ALA A 906 -11.88 9.31 11.61
CA ALA A 906 -12.64 10.54 11.86
C ALA A 906 -12.08 11.33 13.06
N ASP A 907 -11.75 10.63 14.15
CA ASP A 907 -11.11 11.25 15.33
C ASP A 907 -9.74 11.80 14.97
N PHE A 908 -8.99 11.14 14.09
CA PHE A 908 -7.71 11.63 13.59
C PHE A 908 -7.82 12.95 12.83
N LYS A 909 -8.85 13.11 11.99
CA LYS A 909 -9.10 14.40 11.34
C LYS A 909 -9.33 15.50 12.40
N CYS A 910 -10.21 15.25 13.36
CA CYS A 910 -10.57 16.22 14.39
C CYS A 910 -9.40 16.56 15.33
N LEU A 911 -8.71 15.56 15.86
CA LEU A 911 -7.72 15.73 16.93
C LEU A 911 -6.28 15.86 16.43
N VAL A 912 -6.01 15.54 15.17
CA VAL A 912 -4.65 15.69 14.60
C VAL A 912 -4.65 16.70 13.47
N THR A 913 -5.45 16.47 12.42
CA THR A 913 -5.40 17.34 11.23
C THR A 913 -5.84 18.76 11.55
N ASP A 914 -7.01 18.91 12.19
CA ASP A 914 -7.57 20.23 12.52
C ASP A 914 -6.76 20.93 13.62
N HIS A 915 -6.20 20.17 14.58
CA HIS A 915 -5.33 20.71 15.64
C HIS A 915 -4.01 21.25 15.09
N VAL A 916 -3.34 20.51 14.21
CA VAL A 916 -2.12 20.97 13.53
C VAL A 916 -2.40 22.19 12.66
N ALA A 917 -3.54 22.24 11.97
CA ALA A 917 -3.96 23.41 11.22
C ALA A 917 -4.18 24.62 12.13
N ALA A 918 -4.81 24.43 13.30
CA ALA A 918 -5.04 25.49 14.27
C ALA A 918 -3.72 26.07 14.81
N ILE A 919 -2.73 25.21 15.12
CA ILE A 919 -1.37 25.63 15.53
C ILE A 919 -0.73 26.55 14.47
N LYS A 920 -0.78 26.15 13.20
CA LYS A 920 -0.19 26.94 12.10
C LYS A 920 -0.89 28.27 11.88
N SER A 921 -2.20 28.35 12.14
CA SER A 921 -2.99 29.56 11.97
C SER A 921 -2.85 30.56 13.13
N GLY A 922 -2.26 30.16 14.25
CA GLY A 922 -2.14 30.99 15.45
C GLY A 922 -3.47 31.26 16.19
N ASN A 923 -4.53 30.47 15.91
CA ASN A 923 -5.89 30.65 16.47
C ASN A 923 -6.22 29.68 17.60
#